data_AF-A0A2B7WS53-F1
#
_entry.id   AF-A0A2B7WS53-F1
#
_cell.length_a   1.000
_cell.length_b   1.000
_cell.length_c   1.000
_cell.angle_alpha   90.00
_cell.angle_beta   90.00
_cell.angle_gamma   90.00
#
_symmetry.space_group_name_H-M   'P 1'
#
loop_
_entity.id
_entity.type
_entity.pdbx_description
1 polymer ?
#
loop_
_entity_poly.entity_id
_entity_poly.type
_entity_poly.pdbx_seq_one_letter_code
_entity_poly.pdbx_strand_id
1 'polypeptide(L)'
;MTVDDLVTDPSLLPVLQTSAETLSQCQTLLSMLDPSTLPSPPSQDFILSVSKQQKLVFSLLAQLRGLNRDAILSVRATKQATAEARQEIDRLHLHLQNLYYEQRHLNGEIAACESYDHKYLSLPLIPVEEFLAIHPELAEADPNQLMVARISHEHAEREKLEQARQELLKRKQALIAENKKRKDDLANLDQDLERFIDVSPSFKPPLLLRNSATSTCSTRQISRPPASRCIQADHELTMRNKNGGKMGASSAAPQPSTTQIADKPAMVTSAKRSLPPEKPEAIRTRTLVIAAFWAVIIFLGLPMWWKTTSIYRARLPLNEMKDWADGKACRPVFPLQILVHAPSMNAPDAEHLIRTTQHALDDLNDFSAHHLRLRLVETSKSPGEQPEAIQITEPDVEEKENAALSIRLLPREDVSTLSSELHAYSERLDIFYPANQAPLTSTLNSLLATFIAAEVQKLFNEEKATIAYILSKSNTLSPSPQPSTPGGHAPSVNNREQGVAAMKAVAPQLAESIVRRTTRSFKYAETYHLSFSLFTPGPLPSSWDIEPALQDYLLPLLRTYSPISNFSIDTQVQVYANFAPSATQPEFDESLDAWTLKKEELGSFINAAEWPLSPSIGKSPTINFILYVPSPNQSPLVIKENRATSWLIPQWGGVAILNPPLDPSMIPRANPPHLPKDSLQSPLSTFSHQLLTLLGSPSSPASLPLRLQSLVRIHTASLLLSASSTMGSLARLTHSLASIPIPLSVANSVSTTLSHLSATCELLREGRFKQALASARVAEHEAERSFFEKSMVGQAYFPDEHKVAVYLPLLGPIGVPLVLGLIKEGRRVILAMRERRIR
;
A
#
# COMPACT_ATOMS: atom_id res chain seq x y z
N MET A 1 -39.56 -29.29 31.10
CA MET A 1 -39.80 -27.88 31.46
C MET A 1 -40.97 -27.41 30.64
N THR A 2 -42.01 -26.86 31.26
CA THR A 2 -43.07 -26.14 30.51
C THR A 2 -42.56 -24.75 30.13
N VAL A 3 -43.35 -23.99 29.36
CA VAL A 3 -42.98 -22.60 29.03
C VAL A 3 -42.99 -21.71 30.29
N ASP A 4 -43.81 -22.06 31.27
CA ASP A 4 -43.90 -21.40 32.58
C ASP A 4 -42.60 -21.51 33.41
N ASP A 5 -41.86 -22.62 33.27
CA ASP A 5 -40.56 -22.82 33.93
C ASP A 5 -39.44 -21.92 33.35
N LEU A 6 -39.63 -21.39 32.13
CA LEU A 6 -38.59 -20.71 31.34
C LEU A 6 -38.73 -19.18 31.34
N VAL A 7 -39.90 -18.63 31.66
CA VAL A 7 -40.18 -17.18 31.60
C VAL A 7 -40.21 -16.60 33.02
N THR A 8 -39.05 -16.21 33.53
CA THR A 8 -38.88 -15.65 34.89
C THR A 8 -39.16 -14.15 35.00
N ASP A 9 -39.41 -13.45 33.88
CA ASP A 9 -39.68 -12.01 33.87
C ASP A 9 -41.08 -11.69 34.42
N PRO A 10 -41.22 -10.92 35.52
CA PRO A 10 -42.51 -10.63 36.14
C PRO A 10 -43.45 -9.79 35.25
N SER A 11 -42.94 -9.12 34.21
CA SER A 11 -43.76 -8.41 33.22
C SER A 11 -44.38 -9.32 32.16
N LEU A 12 -43.82 -10.52 31.95
CA LEU A 12 -44.27 -11.49 30.94
C LEU A 12 -45.19 -12.57 31.51
N LEU A 13 -45.10 -12.89 32.81
CA LEU A 13 -46.00 -13.84 33.48
C LEU A 13 -47.51 -13.50 33.27
N PRO A 14 -47.98 -12.23 33.35
CA PRO A 14 -49.38 -11.91 33.07
C PRO A 14 -49.79 -12.13 31.62
N VAL A 15 -48.86 -11.94 30.66
CA VAL A 15 -49.08 -12.22 29.23
C VAL A 15 -49.35 -13.71 29.04
N LEU A 16 -48.50 -14.55 29.65
CA LEU A 16 -48.60 -16.02 29.58
C LEU A 16 -49.93 -16.48 30.18
N GLN A 17 -50.24 -16.08 31.42
CA GLN A 17 -51.48 -16.44 32.13
C GLN A 17 -52.73 -16.02 31.35
N THR A 18 -52.81 -14.76 30.90
CA THR A 18 -53.95 -14.26 30.11
C THR A 18 -54.06 -14.98 28.76
N SER A 19 -52.94 -15.39 28.14
CA SER A 19 -52.97 -16.16 26.89
C SER A 19 -53.50 -17.58 27.07
N ALA A 20 -53.13 -18.26 28.16
CA ALA A 20 -53.62 -19.60 28.50
C ALA A 20 -55.12 -19.56 28.84
N GLU A 21 -55.57 -18.56 29.58
CA GLU A 21 -56.99 -18.32 29.85
C GLU A 21 -57.77 -17.99 28.57
N THR A 22 -57.23 -17.12 27.70
CA THR A 22 -57.85 -16.83 26.39
C THR A 22 -58.01 -18.12 25.56
N LEU A 23 -56.99 -18.98 25.56
CA LEU A 23 -56.99 -20.24 24.80
C LEU A 23 -58.07 -21.21 25.31
N SER A 24 -58.17 -21.41 26.62
CA SER A 24 -59.18 -22.32 27.20
C SER A 24 -60.60 -21.81 26.97
N GLN A 25 -60.85 -20.51 27.15
CA GLN A 25 -62.17 -19.91 26.90
C GLN A 25 -62.56 -19.93 25.42
N CYS A 26 -61.59 -19.85 24.50
CA CYS A 26 -61.79 -20.10 23.07
C CYS A 26 -62.13 -21.57 22.76
N GLN A 27 -61.46 -22.54 23.41
CA GLN A 27 -61.79 -23.97 23.26
C GLN A 27 -63.21 -24.27 23.77
N THR A 28 -63.63 -23.70 24.90
CA THR A 28 -65.00 -23.80 25.41
C THR A 28 -66.02 -23.17 24.46
N LEU A 29 -65.70 -22.04 23.82
CA LEU A 29 -66.56 -21.43 22.81
C LEU A 29 -66.68 -22.31 21.55
N LEU A 30 -65.59 -22.93 21.11
CA LEU A 30 -65.60 -23.86 19.96
C LEU A 30 -66.41 -25.13 20.24
N SER A 31 -66.31 -25.72 21.45
CA SER A 31 -67.10 -26.91 21.80
C SER A 31 -68.60 -26.64 21.92
N MET A 32 -69.00 -25.40 22.24
CA MET A 32 -70.41 -24.95 22.17
C MET A 32 -70.89 -24.62 20.75
N LEU A 33 -70.00 -24.61 19.75
CA LEU A 33 -70.31 -24.36 18.34
C LEU A 33 -70.10 -25.62 17.47
N ASP A 34 -69.88 -26.77 18.09
CA ASP A 34 -69.66 -28.04 17.38
C ASP A 34 -70.96 -28.52 16.69
N PRO A 35 -70.94 -28.76 15.36
CA PRO A 35 -72.13 -29.18 14.61
C PRO A 35 -72.71 -30.52 15.06
N SER A 36 -71.98 -31.33 15.83
CA SER A 36 -72.47 -32.60 16.39
C SER A 36 -73.31 -32.46 17.66
N THR A 37 -73.24 -31.32 18.37
CA THR A 37 -73.94 -31.10 19.66
C THR A 37 -75.05 -30.05 19.58
N LEU A 38 -75.20 -29.38 18.44
CA LEU A 38 -76.14 -28.26 18.24
C LEU A 38 -77.62 -28.71 18.17
N PRO A 39 -78.48 -28.29 19.12
CA PRO A 39 -79.92 -28.56 19.04
C PRO A 39 -80.58 -27.74 17.94
N SER A 40 -81.49 -28.35 17.17
CA SER A 40 -82.23 -27.70 16.08
C SER A 40 -83.74 -27.70 16.34
N PRO A 41 -84.42 -26.53 16.34
CA PRO A 41 -83.84 -25.18 16.34
C PRO A 41 -83.13 -24.85 17.68
N PRO A 42 -82.11 -23.98 17.68
CA PRO A 42 -81.40 -23.60 18.90
C PRO A 42 -82.31 -22.77 19.82
N SER A 43 -82.29 -23.07 21.12
CA SER A 43 -83.07 -22.32 22.11
C SER A 43 -82.51 -20.90 22.31
N GLN A 44 -83.37 -19.95 22.68
CA GLN A 44 -82.96 -18.56 22.87
C GLN A 44 -81.95 -18.40 24.01
N ASP A 45 -82.04 -19.22 25.05
CA ASP A 45 -81.07 -19.27 26.15
C ASP A 45 -79.67 -19.77 25.71
N PHE A 46 -79.61 -20.70 24.75
CA PHE A 46 -78.36 -21.17 24.17
C PHE A 46 -77.67 -20.10 23.31
N ILE A 47 -78.44 -19.32 22.55
CA ILE A 47 -77.92 -18.15 21.82
C ILE A 47 -77.37 -17.10 22.82
N LEU A 48 -78.04 -16.93 23.96
CA LEU A 48 -77.59 -16.03 25.03
C LEU A 48 -76.34 -16.54 25.77
N SER A 49 -76.16 -17.85 25.98
CA SER A 49 -74.93 -18.40 26.59
C SER A 49 -73.72 -18.26 25.67
N VAL A 50 -73.87 -18.59 24.38
CA VAL A 50 -72.83 -18.38 23.35
C VAL A 50 -72.45 -16.90 23.25
N SER A 51 -73.42 -15.97 23.26
CA SER A 51 -73.14 -14.53 23.25
C SER A 51 -72.43 -14.03 24.51
N LYS A 52 -72.69 -14.61 25.69
CA LYS A 52 -71.93 -14.31 26.93
C LYS A 52 -70.48 -14.77 26.81
N GLN A 53 -70.25 -16.01 26.38
CA GLN A 53 -68.90 -16.57 26.21
C GLN A 53 -68.09 -15.79 25.17
N GLN A 54 -68.71 -15.43 24.04
CA GLN A 54 -68.07 -14.62 22.99
C GLN A 54 -67.59 -13.26 23.53
N LYS A 55 -68.37 -12.60 24.39
CA LYS A 55 -67.97 -11.34 25.03
C LYS A 55 -66.79 -11.51 25.98
N LEU A 56 -66.79 -12.59 26.78
CA LEU A 56 -65.70 -12.93 27.69
C LEU A 56 -64.38 -13.16 26.94
N VAL A 57 -64.41 -13.93 25.85
CA VAL A 57 -63.28 -14.13 24.93
C VAL A 57 -62.80 -12.81 24.33
N PHE A 58 -63.69 -11.92 23.90
CA PHE A 58 -63.29 -10.61 23.36
C PHE A 58 -62.67 -9.67 24.42
N SER A 59 -63.09 -9.72 25.69
CA SER A 59 -62.41 -8.97 26.76
C SER A 59 -61.00 -9.48 27.03
N LEU A 60 -60.80 -10.80 27.11
CA LEU A 60 -59.47 -11.39 27.30
C LEU A 60 -58.54 -11.10 26.12
N LEU A 61 -59.04 -11.17 24.88
CA LEU A 61 -58.29 -10.78 23.68
C LEU A 61 -57.92 -9.29 23.66
N ALA A 62 -58.73 -8.41 24.24
CA ALA A 62 -58.40 -6.99 24.37
C ALA A 62 -57.28 -6.77 25.41
N GLN A 63 -57.37 -7.44 26.57
CA GLN A 63 -56.35 -7.41 27.62
C GLN A 63 -55.01 -7.97 27.13
N LEU A 64 -55.01 -9.13 26.46
CA LEU A 64 -53.82 -9.76 25.89
C LEU A 64 -53.13 -8.87 24.85
N ARG A 65 -53.91 -8.14 24.02
CA ARG A 65 -53.36 -7.15 23.07
C ARG A 65 -52.72 -5.94 23.76
N GLY A 66 -53.22 -5.53 24.92
CA GLY A 66 -52.59 -4.53 25.78
C GLY A 66 -51.23 -5.02 26.31
N LEU A 67 -51.25 -6.12 27.06
CA LEU A 67 -50.04 -6.70 27.68
C LEU A 67 -48.94 -7.02 26.64
N ASN A 68 -49.30 -7.55 25.48
CA ASN A 68 -48.36 -7.78 24.38
C ASN A 68 -47.77 -6.48 23.79
N ARG A 69 -48.56 -5.40 23.70
CA ARG A 69 -48.06 -4.09 23.27
C ARG A 69 -47.03 -3.55 24.25
N ASP A 70 -47.28 -3.70 25.54
CA ASP A 70 -46.40 -3.19 26.59
C ASP A 70 -45.09 -3.99 26.67
N ALA A 71 -45.14 -5.32 26.50
CA ALA A 71 -43.95 -6.16 26.31
C ALA A 71 -43.13 -5.78 25.06
N ILE A 72 -43.78 -5.42 23.94
CA ILE A 72 -43.08 -4.91 22.74
C ILE A 72 -42.43 -3.54 23.01
N LEU A 73 -42.98 -2.72 23.91
CA LEU A 73 -42.38 -1.44 24.32
C LEU A 73 -41.19 -1.64 25.27
N SER A 74 -41.26 -2.55 26.25
CA SER A 74 -40.12 -2.84 27.13
C SER A 74 -38.92 -3.39 26.37
N VAL A 75 -39.15 -4.35 25.45
CA VAL A 75 -38.09 -4.89 24.56
C VAL A 75 -37.42 -3.79 23.71
N ARG A 76 -38.19 -2.78 23.26
CA ARG A 76 -37.62 -1.63 22.53
C ARG A 76 -36.78 -0.73 23.43
N ALA A 77 -37.23 -0.48 24.67
CA ALA A 77 -36.47 0.31 25.64
C ALA A 77 -35.14 -0.38 26.00
N THR A 78 -35.16 -1.68 26.30
CA THR A 78 -33.95 -2.47 26.59
C THR A 78 -33.00 -2.51 25.39
N LYS A 79 -33.52 -2.62 24.17
CA LYS A 79 -32.71 -2.55 22.94
C LYS A 79 -32.08 -1.17 22.73
N GLN A 80 -32.75 -0.08 23.12
CA GLN A 80 -32.18 1.26 23.06
C GLN A 80 -31.08 1.44 24.11
N ALA A 81 -31.34 1.14 25.38
CA ALA A 81 -30.37 1.28 26.47
C ALA A 81 -29.09 0.44 26.23
N THR A 82 -29.23 -0.79 25.70
CA THR A 82 -28.08 -1.63 25.34
C THR A 82 -27.30 -1.12 24.12
N ALA A 83 -27.96 -0.43 23.17
CA ALA A 83 -27.28 0.23 22.05
C ALA A 83 -26.52 1.49 22.50
N GLU A 84 -27.10 2.28 23.40
CA GLU A 84 -26.47 3.48 23.99
C GLU A 84 -25.23 3.11 24.82
N ALA A 85 -25.35 2.14 25.73
CA ALA A 85 -24.22 1.63 26.51
C ALA A 85 -23.11 1.02 25.62
N ARG A 86 -23.49 0.30 24.55
CA ARG A 86 -22.53 -0.18 23.56
C ARG A 86 -21.80 0.97 22.86
N GLN A 87 -22.50 2.02 22.45
CA GLN A 87 -21.89 3.17 21.77
C GLN A 87 -20.88 3.90 22.67
N GLU A 88 -21.11 3.93 23.98
CA GLU A 88 -20.13 4.44 24.96
C GLU A 88 -18.90 3.52 25.05
N ILE A 89 -19.07 2.21 25.14
CA ILE A 89 -17.97 1.23 25.12
C ILE A 89 -17.15 1.33 23.83
N ASP A 90 -17.80 1.38 22.67
CA ASP A 90 -17.15 1.52 21.35
C ASP A 90 -16.33 2.83 21.28
N ARG A 91 -16.83 3.93 21.88
CA ARG A 91 -16.11 5.21 21.99
C ARG A 91 -14.90 5.15 22.94
N LEU A 92 -15.03 4.50 24.10
CA LEU A 92 -13.93 4.33 25.05
C LEU A 92 -12.83 3.43 24.46
N HIS A 93 -13.23 2.37 23.76
CA HIS A 93 -12.29 1.48 23.06
C HIS A 93 -11.50 2.22 21.97
N LEU A 94 -12.14 3.10 21.20
CA LEU A 94 -11.46 3.95 20.21
C LEU A 94 -10.41 4.88 20.87
N HIS A 95 -10.73 5.46 22.03
CA HIS A 95 -9.77 6.31 22.76
C HIS A 95 -8.56 5.50 23.27
N LEU A 96 -8.81 4.29 23.80
CA LEU A 96 -7.77 3.35 24.23
C LEU A 96 -6.90 2.85 23.07
N GLN A 97 -7.47 2.61 21.88
CA GLN A 97 -6.68 2.31 20.67
C GLN A 97 -5.76 3.48 20.28
N ASN A 98 -6.24 4.73 20.35
CA ASN A 98 -5.42 5.91 20.06
C ASN A 98 -4.24 6.04 21.04
N LEU A 99 -4.46 5.78 22.34
CA LEU A 99 -3.40 5.80 23.35
C LEU A 99 -2.35 4.69 23.12
N TYR A 100 -2.77 3.48 22.71
CA TYR A 100 -1.82 2.42 22.34
C TYR A 100 -1.04 2.74 21.06
N TYR A 101 -1.67 3.42 20.08
CA TYR A 101 -0.96 3.93 18.91
C TYR A 101 0.09 4.98 19.29
N GLU A 102 -0.27 5.94 20.15
CA GLU A 102 0.63 6.98 20.66
C GLU A 102 1.80 6.36 21.46
N GLN A 103 1.53 5.43 22.37
CA GLN A 103 2.57 4.68 23.10
C GLN A 103 3.53 3.95 22.14
N ARG A 104 2.99 3.24 21.13
CA ARG A 104 3.82 2.51 20.16
C ARG A 104 4.61 3.45 19.26
N HIS A 105 4.07 4.61 18.92
CA HIS A 105 4.76 5.66 18.16
C HIS A 105 5.92 6.26 18.97
N LEU A 106 5.68 6.64 20.22
CA LEU A 106 6.69 7.20 21.12
C LEU A 106 7.80 6.19 21.42
N ASN A 107 7.47 4.93 21.69
CA ASN A 107 8.49 3.87 21.85
C ASN A 107 9.32 3.68 20.56
N GLY A 108 8.71 3.84 19.39
CA GLY A 108 9.41 3.82 18.10
C GLY A 108 10.35 5.02 17.90
N GLU A 109 9.95 6.22 18.34
CA GLU A 109 10.80 7.41 18.29
C GLU A 109 11.94 7.35 19.32
N ILE A 110 11.69 6.81 20.53
CA ILE A 110 12.73 6.54 21.53
C ILE A 110 13.77 5.58 20.97
N ALA A 111 13.33 4.42 20.43
CA ALA A 111 14.24 3.46 19.81
C ALA A 111 15.02 4.04 18.61
N ALA A 112 14.41 4.95 17.83
CA ALA A 112 15.08 5.65 16.74
C ALA A 112 16.11 6.70 17.23
N CYS A 113 15.90 7.30 18.39
CA CYS A 113 16.87 8.18 19.06
C CYS A 113 18.01 7.38 19.70
N GLU A 114 17.71 6.25 20.34
CA GLU A 114 18.71 5.36 20.97
C GLU A 114 19.60 4.63 19.95
N SER A 115 19.06 4.33 18.76
CA SER A 115 19.81 3.73 17.65
C SER A 115 20.47 4.75 16.70
N TYR A 116 20.50 6.04 17.07
CA TYR A 116 21.16 7.07 16.26
C TYR A 116 22.68 6.91 16.30
N ASP A 117 23.28 6.52 15.16
CA ASP A 117 24.74 6.38 15.04
C ASP A 117 25.46 7.73 15.20
N HIS A 118 26.02 7.93 16.39
CA HIS A 118 26.85 9.08 16.69
C HIS A 118 28.22 8.96 15.99
N LYS A 119 28.38 9.65 14.87
CA LYS A 119 29.61 9.70 14.04
C LYS A 119 30.95 9.79 14.79
N TYR A 120 31.01 10.35 16.00
CA TYR A 120 32.25 10.37 16.78
C TYR A 120 32.73 8.98 17.23
N LEU A 121 31.83 7.99 17.33
CA LEU A 121 32.14 6.61 17.66
C LEU A 121 32.93 5.89 16.55
N SER A 122 32.83 6.35 15.30
CA SER A 122 33.58 5.82 14.15
C SER A 122 34.82 6.64 13.77
N LEU A 123 35.15 7.70 14.50
CA LEU A 123 36.42 8.40 14.30
C LEU A 123 37.58 7.56 14.88
N PRO A 124 38.65 7.26 14.11
CA PRO A 124 39.89 6.81 14.69
C PRO A 124 40.46 7.94 15.56
N LEU A 125 40.54 7.68 16.86
CA LEU A 125 41.04 8.59 17.90
C LEU A 125 42.14 7.86 18.69
N ILE A 126 43.14 8.61 19.14
CA ILE A 126 44.19 8.13 20.06
C ILE A 126 43.54 7.44 21.29
N PRO A 127 44.03 6.26 21.74
CA PRO A 127 43.54 5.59 22.94
C PRO A 127 43.46 6.49 24.17
N VAL A 128 42.53 6.19 25.10
CA VAL A 128 42.32 7.03 26.29
C VAL A 128 43.58 7.11 27.16
N GLU A 129 44.29 5.99 27.30
CA GLU A 129 45.54 5.87 28.06
C GLU A 129 46.66 6.76 27.48
N GLU A 130 46.87 6.69 26.16
CA GLU A 130 47.86 7.51 25.45
C GLU A 130 47.50 9.01 25.50
N PHE A 131 46.21 9.35 25.36
CA PHE A 131 45.75 10.73 25.44
C PHE A 131 45.95 11.32 26.85
N LEU A 132 45.64 10.57 27.91
CA LEU A 132 45.85 11.01 29.29
C LEU A 132 47.33 11.09 29.68
N ALA A 133 48.20 10.31 29.04
CA ALA A 133 49.65 10.45 29.19
C ALA A 133 50.19 11.78 28.58
N ILE A 134 49.52 12.31 27.55
CA ILE A 134 49.84 13.61 26.92
C ILE A 134 49.15 14.77 27.67
N HIS A 135 47.92 14.56 28.15
CA HIS A 135 47.10 15.56 28.85
C HIS A 135 46.63 15.08 30.24
N PRO A 136 47.55 14.98 31.23
CA PRO A 136 47.23 14.48 32.56
C PRO A 136 46.25 15.36 33.35
N GLU A 137 46.12 16.64 32.99
CA GLU A 137 45.17 17.59 33.59
C GLU A 137 43.69 17.21 33.39
N LEU A 138 43.39 16.29 32.45
CA LEU A 138 42.03 15.85 32.13
C LEU A 138 41.66 14.50 32.75
N ALA A 139 42.49 13.94 33.63
CA ALA A 139 42.26 12.61 34.23
C ALA A 139 41.02 12.50 35.12
N GLU A 140 40.56 13.62 35.71
CA GLU A 140 39.34 13.69 36.54
C GLU A 140 38.13 14.31 35.79
N ALA A 141 38.24 14.52 34.47
CA ALA A 141 37.20 15.15 33.67
C ALA A 141 36.01 14.21 33.38
N ASP A 142 34.82 14.80 33.21
CA ASP A 142 33.62 14.07 32.79
C ASP A 142 33.83 13.36 31.43
N PRO A 143 33.31 12.13 31.21
CA PRO A 143 33.57 11.37 29.98
C PRO A 143 33.19 12.09 28.67
N ASN A 144 32.18 12.95 28.66
CA ASN A 144 31.82 13.76 27.50
C ASN A 144 32.85 14.88 27.28
N GLN A 145 33.29 15.56 28.34
CA GLN A 145 34.34 16.57 28.27
C GLN A 145 35.67 15.98 27.78
N LEU A 146 36.04 14.79 28.28
CA LEU A 146 37.21 14.03 27.83
C LEU A 146 37.09 13.61 26.36
N MET A 147 35.91 13.21 25.89
CA MET A 147 35.68 12.91 24.46
C MET A 147 35.81 14.16 23.58
N VAL A 148 35.24 15.30 23.98
CA VAL A 148 35.36 16.58 23.26
C VAL A 148 36.82 17.03 23.19
N ALA A 149 37.60 16.88 24.26
CA ALA A 149 39.02 17.19 24.28
C ALA A 149 39.86 16.27 23.36
N ARG A 150 39.56 14.97 23.31
CA ARG A 150 40.20 14.02 22.38
C ARG A 150 39.92 14.39 20.91
N ILE A 151 38.68 14.77 20.60
CA ILE A 151 38.28 15.18 19.24
C ILE A 151 38.94 16.51 18.84
N SER A 152 39.06 17.49 19.74
CA SER A 152 39.69 18.77 19.44
C SER A 152 41.21 18.66 19.25
N HIS A 153 41.88 17.80 20.03
CA HIS A 153 43.28 17.44 19.82
C HIS A 153 43.49 16.78 18.44
N GLU A 154 42.71 15.75 18.12
CA GLU A 154 42.81 15.05 16.83
C GLU A 154 42.54 15.99 15.64
N HIS A 155 41.60 16.93 15.77
CA HIS A 155 41.38 17.98 14.77
C HIS A 155 42.63 18.86 14.60
N ALA A 156 43.22 19.35 15.69
CA ALA A 156 44.39 20.22 15.64
C ALA A 156 45.61 19.52 15.02
N GLU A 157 45.84 18.24 15.31
CA GLU A 157 46.91 17.45 14.67
C GLU A 157 46.65 17.22 13.17
N ARG A 158 45.42 16.86 12.78
CA ARG A 158 45.06 16.72 11.36
C ARG A 158 45.17 18.02 10.58
N GLU A 159 44.86 19.16 11.21
CA GLU A 159 45.03 20.47 10.60
C GLU A 159 46.53 20.79 10.38
N LYS A 160 47.40 20.56 11.37
CA LYS A 160 48.86 20.70 11.22
C LYS A 160 49.40 19.82 10.08
N LEU A 161 48.95 18.57 10.00
CA LEU A 161 49.35 17.62 8.96
C LEU A 161 48.91 18.07 7.56
N GLU A 162 47.69 18.58 7.40
CA GLU A 162 47.22 19.11 6.11
C GLU A 162 47.92 20.43 5.73
N GLN A 163 48.21 21.31 6.69
CA GLN A 163 49.04 22.50 6.46
C GLN A 163 50.44 22.12 5.96
N ALA A 164 51.13 21.18 6.65
CA ALA A 164 52.43 20.67 6.23
C ALA A 164 52.39 20.00 4.84
N ARG A 165 51.33 19.23 4.55
CA ARG A 165 51.08 18.64 3.22
C ARG A 165 50.93 19.72 2.14
N GLN A 166 50.22 20.81 2.42
CA GLN A 166 50.07 21.93 1.48
C GLN A 166 51.38 22.68 1.24
N GLU A 167 52.23 22.85 2.26
CA GLU A 167 53.58 23.40 2.08
C GLU A 167 54.47 22.49 1.24
N LEU A 168 54.44 21.18 1.50
CA LEU A 168 55.16 20.18 0.69
C LEU A 168 54.66 20.14 -0.76
N LEU A 169 53.36 20.31 -1.00
CA LEU A 169 52.78 20.42 -2.34
C LEU A 169 53.22 21.70 -3.06
N LYS A 170 53.21 22.86 -2.38
CA LYS A 170 53.75 24.13 -2.92
C LYS A 170 55.23 23.99 -3.26
N ARG A 171 56.03 23.38 -2.38
CA ARG A 171 57.46 23.12 -2.60
C ARG A 171 57.71 22.16 -3.75
N LYS A 172 56.88 21.11 -3.89
CA LYS A 172 56.91 20.19 -5.05
C LYS A 172 56.59 20.92 -6.35
N GLN A 173 55.57 21.77 -6.38
CA GLN A 173 55.24 22.58 -7.56
C GLN A 173 56.36 23.56 -7.93
N ALA A 174 56.97 24.24 -6.95
CA ALA A 174 58.11 25.11 -7.18
C ALA A 174 59.31 24.35 -7.78
N LEU A 175 59.65 23.17 -7.24
CA LEU A 175 60.71 22.32 -7.78
C LEU A 175 60.40 21.77 -9.19
N ILE A 176 59.13 21.50 -9.51
CA ILE A 176 58.72 21.11 -10.87
C ILE A 176 58.87 22.30 -11.83
N ALA A 177 58.46 23.51 -11.42
CA ALA A 177 58.63 24.72 -12.21
C ALA A 177 60.11 25.08 -12.43
N GLU A 178 60.96 24.90 -11.40
CA GLU A 178 62.40 25.11 -11.52
C GLU A 178 63.05 24.07 -12.45
N ASN A 179 62.71 22.79 -12.32
CA ASN A 179 63.22 21.75 -13.23
C ASN A 179 62.73 21.95 -14.66
N LYS A 180 61.49 22.39 -14.87
CA LYS A 180 61.02 22.78 -16.20
C LYS A 180 61.84 23.96 -16.73
N LYS A 181 62.00 25.04 -15.96
CA LYS A 181 62.80 26.19 -16.40
C LYS A 181 64.23 25.78 -16.74
N ARG A 182 64.91 25.00 -15.90
CA ARG A 182 66.26 24.48 -16.18
C ARG A 182 66.32 23.63 -17.44
N LYS A 183 65.25 22.88 -17.78
CA LYS A 183 65.14 22.12 -19.04
C LYS A 183 64.91 23.03 -20.25
N ASP A 184 64.06 24.04 -20.12
CA ASP A 184 63.80 25.03 -21.18
C ASP A 184 65.07 25.89 -21.42
N ASP A 185 65.77 26.30 -20.36
CA ASP A 185 67.08 26.96 -20.39
C ASP A 185 68.15 26.08 -21.09
N LEU A 186 68.15 24.76 -20.82
CA LEU A 186 69.06 23.80 -21.48
C LEU A 186 68.74 23.65 -22.98
N ALA A 187 67.46 23.53 -23.35
CA ALA A 187 67.04 23.42 -24.75
C ALA A 187 67.33 24.69 -25.56
N ASN A 188 67.27 25.87 -24.94
CA ASN A 188 67.75 27.11 -25.55
C ASN A 188 69.27 27.09 -25.74
N LEU A 189 70.03 26.56 -24.76
CA LEU A 189 71.47 26.43 -24.87
C LEU A 189 71.88 25.47 -25.99
N ASP A 190 71.17 24.34 -26.14
CA ASP A 190 71.35 23.39 -27.25
C ASP A 190 71.04 24.06 -28.60
N GLN A 191 69.96 24.82 -28.71
CA GLN A 191 69.60 25.55 -29.94
C GLN A 191 70.62 26.66 -30.29
N ASP A 192 71.18 27.36 -29.31
CA ASP A 192 72.26 28.32 -29.55
C ASP A 192 73.58 27.62 -29.90
N LEU A 193 73.79 26.37 -29.45
CA LEU A 193 74.88 25.49 -29.88
C LEU A 193 74.72 25.04 -31.33
N GLU A 194 73.52 24.63 -31.75
CA GLU A 194 73.18 24.34 -33.16
C GLU A 194 73.42 25.57 -34.04
N ARG A 195 72.95 26.75 -33.63
CA ARG A 195 73.24 28.02 -34.32
C ARG A 195 74.73 28.34 -34.39
N PHE A 196 75.50 28.04 -33.34
CA PHE A 196 76.95 28.26 -33.34
C PHE A 196 77.68 27.31 -34.30
N ILE A 197 77.16 26.08 -34.47
CA ILE A 197 77.63 25.13 -35.47
C ILE A 197 77.28 25.61 -36.88
N ASP A 198 76.04 26.03 -37.14
CA ASP A 198 75.60 26.56 -38.45
C ASP A 198 76.34 27.86 -38.86
N VAL A 199 76.63 28.73 -37.89
CA VAL A 199 77.42 29.96 -38.09
C VAL A 199 78.93 29.67 -38.19
N SER A 200 79.36 28.41 -37.99
CA SER A 200 80.73 27.96 -38.26
C SER A 200 80.85 27.34 -39.67
N PRO A 201 81.19 28.12 -40.73
CA PRO A 201 81.26 27.58 -42.08
C PRO A 201 82.35 26.52 -42.20
N SER A 202 82.03 25.41 -42.86
CA SER A 202 83.00 24.37 -43.22
C SER A 202 84.05 24.90 -44.20
N PHE A 203 85.14 25.45 -43.68
CA PHE A 203 86.28 25.91 -44.46
C PHE A 203 87.50 25.01 -44.23
N LYS A 204 87.71 24.04 -45.13
CA LYS A 204 88.98 23.29 -45.22
C LYS A 204 89.99 24.03 -46.11
N PRO A 205 91.31 23.84 -45.90
CA PRO A 205 92.33 24.84 -46.23
C PRO A 205 93.02 24.60 -47.58
N PRO A 206 93.98 25.46 -47.99
CA PRO A 206 95.39 25.15 -47.67
C PRO A 206 96.27 26.37 -47.28
N LEU A 207 97.55 26.08 -46.96
CA LEU A 207 98.67 27.00 -46.60
C LEU A 207 98.55 27.64 -45.19
N LEU A 208 99.14 27.09 -44.11
CA LEU A 208 100.58 26.89 -43.77
C LEU A 208 101.35 28.23 -43.69
N LEU A 209 102.09 28.59 -42.64
CA LEU A 209 102.89 27.82 -41.66
C LEU A 209 102.66 28.32 -40.20
N ARG A 210 102.43 27.44 -39.20
CA ARG A 210 103.41 26.66 -38.38
C ARG A 210 104.12 27.46 -37.28
N ASN A 211 103.68 27.28 -36.03
CA ASN A 211 104.55 26.82 -34.94
C ASN A 211 103.74 26.25 -33.74
N SER A 212 104.44 25.47 -32.91
CA SER A 212 103.99 24.74 -31.70
C SER A 212 103.37 25.66 -30.61
N ALA A 213 102.58 25.18 -29.63
CA ALA A 213 102.64 23.85 -28.99
C ALA A 213 101.33 23.39 -28.28
N THR A 214 101.26 22.08 -28.02
CA THR A 214 100.61 21.37 -26.88
C THR A 214 99.32 21.92 -26.23
N SER A 215 98.23 21.18 -26.44
CA SER A 215 97.31 20.63 -25.41
C SER A 215 97.31 21.25 -24.01
N THR A 216 96.16 21.80 -23.57
CA THR A 216 95.27 21.09 -22.62
C THR A 216 93.95 21.84 -22.45
N CYS A 217 92.84 21.10 -22.28
CA CYS A 217 91.57 21.65 -21.79
C CYS A 217 91.48 21.42 -20.28
N SER A 218 91.24 22.47 -19.47
CA SER A 218 90.37 22.42 -18.28
C SER A 218 90.27 23.79 -17.57
N THR A 219 89.06 24.13 -17.10
CA THR A 219 88.72 25.03 -15.97
C THR A 219 89.39 26.43 -15.90
N ARG A 220 88.59 27.51 -16.07
CA ARG A 220 88.25 28.46 -14.96
C ARG A 220 87.31 29.63 -15.34
N GLN A 221 86.43 29.94 -14.38
CA GLN A 221 85.92 31.27 -13.98
C GLN A 221 85.12 32.14 -14.98
N ILE A 222 83.93 32.53 -14.54
CA ILE A 222 83.28 33.80 -14.91
C ILE A 222 83.11 34.63 -13.63
N SER A 223 83.54 35.89 -13.66
CA SER A 223 83.45 36.86 -12.57
C SER A 223 82.36 37.92 -12.84
N ARG A 224 81.95 38.66 -11.79
CA ARG A 224 80.94 39.73 -11.89
C ARG A 224 81.52 41.03 -12.47
N PRO A 225 80.75 41.81 -13.26
CA PRO A 225 81.02 43.22 -13.53
C PRO A 225 80.39 44.17 -12.47
N PRO A 226 80.90 45.42 -12.29
CA PRO A 226 80.36 46.43 -11.37
C PRO A 226 79.49 47.51 -12.08
N ALA A 227 79.00 48.51 -11.32
CA ALA A 227 78.04 49.53 -11.77
C ALA A 227 78.47 50.99 -11.48
N SER A 228 77.87 51.97 -12.19
CA SER A 228 77.73 53.44 -11.90
C SER A 228 77.36 54.19 -13.21
N ARG A 229 76.78 55.40 -13.28
CA ARG A 229 76.69 56.54 -12.32
C ARG A 229 75.48 57.48 -12.63
N CYS A 230 75.29 58.54 -11.83
CA CYS A 230 74.11 59.43 -11.82
C CYS A 230 74.38 60.88 -12.28
N ILE A 231 73.32 61.59 -12.71
CA ILE A 231 73.13 63.06 -12.87
C ILE A 231 71.60 63.31 -12.79
N GLN A 232 70.98 64.42 -12.34
CA GLN A 232 71.16 65.38 -11.22
C GLN A 232 69.78 66.13 -11.06
N ALA A 233 69.62 67.06 -10.10
CA ALA A 233 68.41 67.88 -9.88
C ALA A 233 68.73 69.38 -9.69
N ASP A 234 67.72 70.27 -9.74
CA ASP A 234 67.41 71.32 -8.72
C ASP A 234 66.25 72.29 -9.13
N HIS A 235 65.37 72.61 -8.16
CA HIS A 235 64.58 73.86 -7.85
C HIS A 235 63.92 74.74 -8.99
N GLU A 236 62.79 75.49 -8.84
CA GLU A 236 61.89 75.79 -7.70
C GLU A 236 60.49 76.39 -8.09
N LEU A 237 59.48 76.27 -7.18
CA LEU A 237 58.28 77.13 -6.89
C LEU A 237 57.31 77.63 -8.02
N THR A 238 56.03 78.00 -7.80
CA THR A 238 55.24 78.31 -6.57
C THR A 238 53.69 78.09 -6.73
N MET A 239 53.01 77.55 -5.68
CA MET A 239 51.61 77.88 -5.22
C MET A 239 50.37 77.59 -6.14
N ARG A 240 49.10 77.47 -5.66
CA ARG A 240 48.47 77.77 -4.33
C ARG A 240 47.17 76.97 -4.01
N ASN A 241 47.05 76.45 -2.77
CA ASN A 241 45.81 76.28 -1.93
C ASN A 241 44.61 75.38 -2.38
N LYS A 242 43.74 74.83 -1.48
CA LYS A 242 43.59 74.99 -0.01
C LYS A 242 43.03 73.72 0.72
N ASN A 243 43.24 73.65 2.04
CA ASN A 243 42.77 72.63 3.03
C ASN A 243 41.24 72.72 3.33
N GLY A 244 40.55 71.86 4.11
CA GLY A 244 40.84 70.69 5.00
C GLY A 244 39.49 70.04 5.46
N GLY A 245 39.30 69.12 6.43
CA GLY A 245 40.15 68.46 7.45
C GLY A 245 39.96 69.04 8.88
N LYS A 246 39.79 68.29 10.00
CA LYS A 246 39.56 66.86 10.34
C LYS A 246 39.28 66.75 11.89
N MET A 247 38.79 65.60 12.41
CA MET A 247 38.71 65.22 13.87
C MET A 247 37.66 66.00 14.72
N GLY A 248 37.30 65.62 15.97
CA GLY A 248 37.73 64.52 16.87
C GLY A 248 36.68 64.23 17.99
N ALA A 249 36.97 63.38 18.99
CA ALA A 249 35.94 62.77 19.86
C ALA A 249 36.22 62.75 21.39
N SER A 250 35.17 62.39 22.16
CA SER A 250 35.13 61.90 23.57
C SER A 250 35.05 62.91 24.74
N SER A 251 34.05 62.77 25.63
CA SER A 251 34.21 62.18 26.99
C SER A 251 33.13 62.59 28.03
N ALA A 252 32.77 61.63 28.91
CA ALA A 252 32.24 61.76 30.29
C ALA A 252 30.89 62.46 30.61
N ALA A 253 30.36 62.13 31.81
CA ALA A 253 29.15 62.66 32.47
C ALA A 253 29.54 63.41 33.78
N PRO A 254 28.64 64.04 34.59
CA PRO A 254 27.58 63.35 35.35
C PRO A 254 26.23 64.11 35.57
N GLN A 255 25.31 63.49 36.32
CA GLN A 255 24.11 64.07 36.98
C GLN A 255 24.48 64.88 38.26
N PRO A 256 23.62 65.78 38.85
CA PRO A 256 22.48 65.38 39.71
C PRO A 256 21.28 66.37 39.91
N SER A 257 20.29 65.91 40.70
CA SER A 257 19.28 66.65 41.54
C SER A 257 18.19 67.50 40.85
N THR A 258 16.88 67.29 41.09
CA THR A 258 16.03 67.52 42.30
C THR A 258 15.72 69.02 42.51
N THR A 259 14.46 69.50 42.39
CA THR A 259 13.41 69.61 43.45
C THR A 259 12.11 70.07 42.74
N GLN A 260 10.96 69.37 42.77
CA GLN A 260 9.87 69.33 43.77
C GLN A 260 9.11 70.65 44.06
N ILE A 261 7.86 70.52 44.58
CA ILE A 261 6.83 71.56 44.84
C ILE A 261 6.17 72.07 43.52
N ALA A 262 4.96 71.71 43.08
CA ALA A 262 3.65 71.44 43.69
C ALA A 262 2.79 72.70 43.99
N ASP A 263 1.70 72.89 43.23
CA ASP A 263 0.34 72.87 43.82
C ASP A 263 -0.79 72.66 42.77
N LYS A 264 -2.03 72.49 43.26
CA LYS A 264 -3.33 72.36 42.56
C LYS A 264 -4.25 73.55 42.94
N PRO A 265 -5.52 73.63 42.47
CA PRO A 265 -6.06 73.44 41.12
C PRO A 265 -6.96 74.62 40.67
N ALA A 266 -7.35 74.70 39.38
CA ALA A 266 -8.58 75.39 38.95
C ALA A 266 -9.05 74.92 37.57
N MET A 267 -10.35 75.06 37.28
CA MET A 267 -11.00 74.66 36.02
C MET A 267 -11.68 75.87 35.35
N VAL A 268 -11.33 76.16 34.10
CA VAL A 268 -12.05 77.09 33.21
C VAL A 268 -12.12 76.47 31.80
N THR A 269 -13.18 76.78 31.04
CA THR A 269 -13.60 76.02 29.86
C THR A 269 -13.27 76.69 28.51
N SER A 270 -13.30 75.85 27.46
CA SER A 270 -13.52 76.19 26.03
C SER A 270 -12.38 76.87 25.23
N ALA A 271 -11.86 76.13 24.24
CA ALA A 271 -11.72 76.62 22.85
C ALA A 271 -11.48 75.44 21.88
N LYS A 272 -12.32 75.28 20.84
CA LYS A 272 -12.01 74.41 19.69
C LYS A 272 -11.04 75.15 18.76
N ARG A 273 -9.81 74.64 18.61
CA ARG A 273 -8.84 75.17 17.65
C ARG A 273 -9.00 74.42 16.31
N SER A 274 -9.55 75.10 15.30
CA SER A 274 -9.62 74.58 13.92
C SER A 274 -8.24 74.63 13.24
N LEU A 275 -7.98 73.66 12.37
CA LEU A 275 -6.77 73.63 11.53
C LEU A 275 -6.94 74.52 10.29
N PRO A 276 -5.86 75.14 9.77
CA PRO A 276 -5.91 75.99 8.58
C PRO A 276 -6.23 75.19 7.30
N PRO A 277 -6.79 75.84 6.26
CA PRO A 277 -7.19 75.16 5.02
C PRO A 277 -5.99 74.65 4.21
N GLU A 278 -6.14 73.45 3.62
CA GLU A 278 -5.13 72.83 2.75
C GLU A 278 -4.92 73.60 1.44
N LYS A 279 -3.67 73.78 1.00
CA LYS A 279 -3.35 74.32 -0.33
C LYS A 279 -3.77 73.34 -1.44
N PRO A 280 -4.25 73.81 -2.61
CA PRO A 280 -4.75 72.93 -3.68
C PRO A 280 -3.68 72.01 -4.28
N GLU A 281 -2.41 72.39 -4.21
CA GLU A 281 -1.26 71.58 -4.64
C GLU A 281 -1.05 70.38 -3.71
N ALA A 282 -1.13 70.60 -2.39
CA ALA A 282 -1.04 69.53 -1.39
C ALA A 282 -2.20 68.52 -1.51
N ILE A 283 -3.37 68.98 -1.96
CA ILE A 283 -4.49 68.09 -2.29
C ILE A 283 -4.15 67.21 -3.50
N ARG A 284 -3.60 67.76 -4.59
CA ARG A 284 -3.22 66.99 -5.79
C ARG A 284 -2.08 66.00 -5.53
N THR A 285 -1.07 66.38 -4.74
CA THR A 285 0.00 65.45 -4.35
C THR A 285 -0.55 64.33 -3.48
N ARG A 286 -1.44 64.63 -2.51
CA ARG A 286 -2.11 63.62 -1.70
C ARG A 286 -2.97 62.67 -2.55
N THR A 287 -3.71 63.17 -3.54
CA THR A 287 -4.51 62.29 -4.44
C THR A 287 -3.61 61.37 -5.25
N LEU A 288 -2.47 61.87 -5.76
CA LEU A 288 -1.50 61.07 -6.51
C LEU A 288 -0.80 60.03 -5.62
N VAL A 289 -0.42 60.39 -4.40
CA VAL A 289 0.19 59.45 -3.43
C VAL A 289 -0.80 58.34 -3.05
N ILE A 290 -2.05 58.67 -2.73
CA ILE A 290 -3.07 57.65 -2.42
C ILE A 290 -3.32 56.75 -3.64
N ALA A 291 -3.42 57.32 -4.85
CA ALA A 291 -3.59 56.53 -6.08
C ALA A 291 -2.38 55.61 -6.36
N ALA A 292 -1.14 56.09 -6.12
CA ALA A 292 0.07 55.29 -6.29
C ALA A 292 0.14 54.13 -5.27
N PHE A 293 -0.19 54.37 -4.00
CA PHE A 293 -0.28 53.29 -3.00
C PHE A 293 -1.32 52.24 -3.39
N TRP A 294 -2.52 52.65 -3.81
CA TRP A 294 -3.54 51.70 -4.27
C TRP A 294 -3.15 50.98 -5.57
N ALA A 295 -2.44 51.63 -6.51
CA ALA A 295 -1.89 50.97 -7.69
C ALA A 295 -0.85 49.90 -7.31
N VAL A 296 0.08 50.19 -6.39
CA VAL A 296 1.05 49.20 -5.89
C VAL A 296 0.33 48.04 -5.17
N ILE A 297 -0.66 48.32 -4.34
CA ILE A 297 -1.45 47.29 -3.65
C ILE A 297 -2.20 46.40 -4.65
N ILE A 298 -2.78 46.96 -5.71
CA ILE A 298 -3.59 46.21 -6.69
C ILE A 298 -2.73 45.44 -7.70
N PHE A 299 -1.66 46.04 -8.23
CA PHE A 299 -0.85 45.43 -9.30
C PHE A 299 0.35 44.62 -8.81
N LEU A 300 0.82 44.84 -7.57
CA LEU A 300 1.96 44.11 -6.99
C LEU A 300 1.57 43.39 -5.69
N GLY A 301 0.91 44.09 -4.76
CA GLY A 301 0.56 43.57 -3.44
C GLY A 301 -0.35 42.35 -3.49
N LEU A 302 -1.56 42.50 -4.05
CA LEU A 302 -2.55 41.41 -4.14
C LEU A 302 -2.06 40.21 -4.98
N PRO A 303 -1.45 40.38 -6.18
CA PRO A 303 -0.94 39.24 -6.94
C PRO A 303 0.21 38.51 -6.24
N MET A 304 1.10 39.24 -5.56
CA MET A 304 2.20 38.62 -4.80
C MET A 304 1.67 37.90 -3.56
N TRP A 305 0.80 38.54 -2.77
CA TRP A 305 0.16 37.91 -1.61
C TRP A 305 -0.62 36.66 -1.98
N TRP A 306 -1.41 36.70 -3.06
CA TRP A 306 -2.15 35.52 -3.54
C TRP A 306 -1.19 34.39 -3.93
N LYS A 307 -0.09 34.70 -4.62
CA LYS A 307 0.92 33.72 -5.03
C LYS A 307 1.74 33.14 -3.85
N THR A 308 1.94 33.90 -2.76
CA THR A 308 2.65 33.43 -1.56
C THR A 308 1.75 32.73 -0.55
N THR A 309 0.43 32.92 -0.61
CA THR A 309 -0.56 32.27 0.28
C THR A 309 -1.33 31.12 -0.38
N SER A 310 -1.26 30.99 -1.71
CA SER A 310 -1.76 29.82 -2.44
C SER A 310 -0.92 28.58 -2.15
N ILE A 311 -1.56 27.50 -1.69
CA ILE A 311 -0.93 26.20 -1.49
C ILE A 311 -0.54 25.61 -2.86
N TYR A 312 0.66 25.05 -2.98
CA TYR A 312 1.10 24.41 -4.23
C TYR A 312 0.23 23.18 -4.56
N ARG A 313 -0.22 23.13 -5.81
CA ARG A 313 -0.98 22.00 -6.36
C ARG A 313 -0.46 21.65 -7.75
N ALA A 314 0.09 20.44 -7.90
CA ALA A 314 0.30 19.83 -9.20
C ALA A 314 -1.05 19.58 -9.90
N ARG A 315 -1.07 19.59 -11.24
CA ARG A 315 -2.27 19.28 -12.04
C ARG A 315 -2.38 17.78 -12.23
N LEU A 316 -3.57 17.22 -11.99
CA LEU A 316 -3.90 15.81 -12.20
C LEU A 316 -4.90 15.66 -13.36
N PRO A 317 -4.86 14.56 -14.14
CA PRO A 317 -5.80 14.29 -15.24
C PRO A 317 -7.15 13.78 -14.70
N LEU A 318 -7.88 14.62 -13.97
CA LEU A 318 -9.09 14.27 -13.20
C LEU A 318 -10.24 13.66 -14.01
N ASN A 319 -10.28 13.84 -15.33
CA ASN A 319 -11.28 13.20 -16.19
C ASN A 319 -10.87 11.76 -16.50
N GLU A 320 -9.63 11.55 -16.96
CA GLU A 320 -9.06 10.23 -17.24
C GLU A 320 -9.13 9.31 -16.01
N MET A 321 -8.75 9.83 -14.84
CA MET A 321 -8.85 9.11 -13.55
C MET A 321 -10.28 8.65 -13.22
N LYS A 322 -11.31 9.39 -13.68
CA LYS A 322 -12.73 9.01 -13.53
C LYS A 322 -13.15 8.03 -14.63
N ASP A 323 -12.71 8.22 -15.87
CA ASP A 323 -13.06 7.33 -16.98
C ASP A 323 -12.42 5.94 -16.83
N TRP A 324 -11.29 5.81 -16.11
CA TRP A 324 -10.78 4.55 -15.59
C TRP A 324 -11.70 3.94 -14.51
N ALA A 325 -12.07 4.72 -13.49
CA ALA A 325 -12.94 4.26 -12.39
C ALA A 325 -14.36 3.84 -12.85
N ASP A 326 -14.92 4.54 -13.84
CA ASP A 326 -16.19 4.22 -14.47
C ASP A 326 -16.10 3.00 -15.43
N GLY A 327 -14.89 2.51 -15.72
CA GLY A 327 -14.66 1.38 -16.64
C GLY A 327 -14.83 1.72 -18.13
N LYS A 328 -14.75 3.00 -18.49
CA LYS A 328 -14.83 3.47 -19.90
C LYS A 328 -13.49 3.36 -20.61
N ALA A 329 -12.39 3.70 -19.92
CA ALA A 329 -11.04 3.70 -20.48
C ALA A 329 -10.54 2.29 -20.85
N CYS A 330 -11.04 1.26 -20.17
CA CYS A 330 -10.69 -0.13 -20.46
C CYS A 330 -11.86 -1.10 -20.21
N ARG A 331 -12.04 -1.99 -21.17
CA ARG A 331 -12.78 -3.25 -21.01
C ARG A 331 -11.75 -4.38 -20.92
N PRO A 332 -11.60 -5.07 -19.78
CA PRO A 332 -10.67 -6.19 -19.66
C PRO A 332 -11.22 -7.39 -20.44
N VAL A 333 -10.34 -8.01 -21.25
CA VAL A 333 -10.64 -9.22 -22.01
C VAL A 333 -9.55 -10.24 -21.71
N PHE A 334 -9.95 -11.50 -21.56
CA PHE A 334 -9.09 -12.64 -21.24
C PHE A 334 -9.22 -13.66 -22.39
N PRO A 335 -8.35 -13.58 -23.42
CA PRO A 335 -8.30 -14.55 -24.50
C PRO A 335 -7.37 -15.71 -24.10
N LEU A 336 -7.95 -16.79 -23.59
CA LEU A 336 -7.24 -18.00 -23.21
C LEU A 336 -6.94 -18.83 -24.47
N GLN A 337 -5.67 -18.92 -24.85
CA GLN A 337 -5.23 -19.77 -25.97
C GLN A 337 -5.16 -21.23 -25.55
N ILE A 338 -5.69 -22.13 -26.37
CA ILE A 338 -5.74 -23.58 -26.11
C ILE A 338 -5.09 -24.30 -27.29
N LEU A 339 -3.98 -24.97 -27.03
CA LEU A 339 -3.20 -25.69 -28.05
C LEU A 339 -3.75 -27.11 -28.20
N VAL A 340 -4.09 -27.51 -29.43
CA VAL A 340 -4.64 -28.84 -29.73
C VAL A 340 -3.63 -29.65 -30.55
N HIS A 341 -3.27 -30.82 -30.05
CA HIS A 341 -2.34 -31.75 -30.68
C HIS A 341 -3.10 -32.99 -31.18
N ALA A 342 -3.11 -33.21 -32.50
CA ALA A 342 -3.88 -34.28 -33.15
C ALA A 342 -2.98 -35.22 -34.00
N PRO A 343 -1.96 -35.88 -33.40
CA PRO A 343 -0.92 -36.60 -34.15
C PRO A 343 -1.42 -37.77 -35.00
N SER A 344 -2.61 -38.29 -34.68
CA SER A 344 -3.31 -39.40 -35.31
C SER A 344 -4.31 -38.99 -36.40
N MET A 345 -4.53 -37.69 -36.63
CA MET A 345 -5.47 -37.16 -37.63
C MET A 345 -4.73 -36.54 -38.82
N ASN A 346 -5.44 -36.33 -39.93
CA ASN A 346 -4.93 -35.50 -41.02
C ASN A 346 -5.15 -34.02 -40.69
N ALA A 347 -4.27 -33.14 -41.20
CA ALA A 347 -4.38 -31.69 -41.01
C ALA A 347 -5.78 -31.10 -41.32
N PRO A 348 -6.41 -31.35 -42.51
CA PRO A 348 -7.73 -30.78 -42.80
C PRO A 348 -8.86 -31.33 -41.90
N ASP A 349 -8.76 -32.57 -41.44
CA ASP A 349 -9.73 -33.15 -40.50
C ASP A 349 -9.60 -32.49 -39.11
N ALA A 350 -8.36 -32.23 -38.68
CA ALA A 350 -8.07 -31.54 -37.42
C ALA A 350 -8.47 -30.06 -37.45
N GLU A 351 -8.23 -29.35 -38.56
CA GLU A 351 -8.73 -27.99 -38.79
C GLU A 351 -10.26 -27.93 -38.76
N HIS A 352 -10.94 -28.85 -39.45
CA HIS A 352 -12.39 -28.93 -39.44
C HIS A 352 -12.93 -29.19 -38.03
N LEU A 353 -12.33 -30.14 -37.30
CA LEU A 353 -12.68 -30.41 -35.90
C LEU A 353 -12.51 -29.17 -35.02
N ILE A 354 -11.36 -28.48 -35.11
CA ILE A 354 -11.07 -27.28 -34.30
C ILE A 354 -12.03 -26.15 -34.62
N ARG A 355 -12.33 -25.90 -35.90
CA ARG A 355 -13.34 -24.90 -36.30
C ARG A 355 -14.73 -25.24 -35.76
N THR A 356 -15.14 -26.51 -35.85
CA THR A 356 -16.43 -26.98 -35.30
C THR A 356 -16.48 -26.82 -33.79
N THR A 357 -15.38 -27.13 -33.09
CA THR A 357 -15.23 -26.99 -31.64
C THR A 357 -15.24 -25.52 -31.21
N GLN A 358 -14.62 -24.62 -31.99
CA GLN A 358 -14.62 -23.19 -31.71
C GLN A 358 -16.01 -22.57 -31.86
N HIS A 359 -16.78 -22.99 -32.88
CA HIS A 359 -18.19 -22.59 -33.01
C HIS A 359 -19.00 -23.07 -31.78
N ALA A 360 -18.86 -24.33 -31.38
CA ALA A 360 -19.52 -24.85 -30.18
C ALA A 360 -19.10 -24.14 -28.87
N LEU A 361 -17.82 -23.74 -28.73
CA LEU A 361 -17.36 -22.94 -27.58
C LEU A 361 -17.90 -21.51 -27.57
N ASP A 362 -18.00 -20.87 -28.74
CA ASP A 362 -18.52 -19.50 -28.87
C ASP A 362 -20.05 -19.48 -28.62
N ASP A 363 -20.79 -20.46 -29.14
CA ASP A 363 -22.23 -20.67 -28.87
C ASP A 363 -22.53 -20.93 -27.38
N LEU A 364 -21.59 -21.54 -26.66
CA LEU A 364 -21.66 -21.84 -25.22
C LEU A 364 -21.16 -20.70 -24.31
N ASN A 365 -20.92 -19.49 -24.83
CA ASN A 365 -20.25 -18.43 -24.06
C ASN A 365 -20.94 -17.05 -24.03
N ASP A 366 -21.87 -16.88 -23.07
CA ASP A 366 -22.55 -15.60 -22.80
C ASP A 366 -21.66 -14.45 -22.26
N PHE A 367 -20.35 -14.66 -22.04
CA PHE A 367 -19.50 -13.70 -21.33
C PHE A 367 -18.34 -13.19 -22.19
N SER A 368 -18.60 -12.06 -22.88
CA SER A 368 -17.69 -11.40 -23.84
C SER A 368 -16.34 -10.89 -23.28
N ALA A 369 -16.08 -11.06 -21.98
CA ALA A 369 -14.80 -10.74 -21.36
C ALA A 369 -13.87 -11.96 -21.28
N HIS A 370 -14.37 -13.20 -21.35
CA HIS A 370 -13.57 -14.42 -21.21
C HIS A 370 -13.76 -15.30 -22.44
N HIS A 371 -12.76 -15.34 -23.32
CA HIS A 371 -12.82 -16.07 -24.59
C HIS A 371 -11.85 -17.25 -24.58
N LEU A 372 -12.32 -18.41 -25.04
CA LEU A 372 -11.53 -19.62 -25.22
C LEU A 372 -11.20 -19.73 -26.70
N ARG A 373 -9.91 -19.78 -27.07
CA ARG A 373 -9.45 -19.76 -28.47
C ARG A 373 -8.57 -20.96 -28.78
N LEU A 374 -9.09 -21.88 -29.58
CA LEU A 374 -8.40 -23.09 -29.99
C LEU A 374 -7.41 -22.81 -31.13
N ARG A 375 -6.26 -23.47 -31.11
CA ARG A 375 -5.25 -23.43 -32.17
C ARG A 375 -4.66 -24.83 -32.40
N LEU A 376 -4.52 -25.23 -33.65
CA LEU A 376 -3.84 -26.48 -34.03
C LEU A 376 -2.33 -26.31 -33.86
N VAL A 377 -1.65 -27.32 -33.32
CA VAL A 377 -0.19 -27.45 -33.38
C VAL A 377 0.16 -28.39 -34.52
N GLU A 378 0.87 -27.90 -35.52
CA GLU A 378 1.25 -28.68 -36.71
C GLU A 378 2.34 -29.72 -36.36
N THR A 379 2.04 -31.01 -36.55
CA THR A 379 3.07 -32.07 -36.50
C THR A 379 3.77 -32.22 -37.83
N SER A 380 5.04 -31.78 -37.92
CA SER A 380 5.87 -31.99 -39.11
C SER A 380 6.23 -33.48 -39.28
N LYS A 381 5.60 -34.17 -40.24
CA LYS A 381 5.98 -35.54 -40.64
C LYS A 381 7.07 -35.50 -41.71
N SER A 382 8.30 -35.85 -41.35
CA SER A 382 9.32 -36.31 -42.30
C SER A 382 8.92 -37.70 -42.84
N PRO A 383 8.80 -37.91 -44.15
CA PRO A 383 8.41 -39.21 -44.71
C PRO A 383 9.62 -40.13 -44.85
N GLY A 384 9.94 -40.96 -43.85
CA GLY A 384 11.04 -41.93 -44.00
C GLY A 384 11.33 -42.96 -42.91
N GLU A 385 11.02 -42.71 -41.63
CA GLU A 385 11.58 -43.52 -40.53
C GLU A 385 10.56 -44.33 -39.70
N GLN A 386 11.08 -45.32 -38.96
CA GLN A 386 10.34 -46.37 -38.25
C GLN A 386 9.71 -45.88 -36.92
N PRO A 387 8.72 -46.60 -36.35
CA PRO A 387 7.88 -46.09 -35.27
C PRO A 387 8.51 -46.15 -33.86
N GLU A 388 9.65 -45.49 -33.67
CA GLU A 388 10.17 -45.14 -32.34
C GLU A 388 10.37 -43.61 -32.23
N ALA A 389 9.96 -43.03 -31.09
CA ALA A 389 10.09 -41.61 -30.76
C ALA A 389 9.61 -40.58 -31.82
N ILE A 390 8.28 -40.34 -31.87
CA ILE A 390 7.71 -39.18 -32.60
C ILE A 390 8.31 -37.89 -32.03
N GLN A 391 9.19 -37.24 -32.78
CA GLN A 391 9.64 -35.88 -32.47
C GLN A 391 8.50 -34.90 -32.72
N ILE A 392 7.97 -34.33 -31.64
CA ILE A 392 7.02 -33.22 -31.69
C ILE A 392 7.83 -31.97 -32.02
N THR A 393 7.39 -31.20 -33.02
CA THR A 393 7.87 -29.83 -33.23
C THR A 393 7.52 -29.03 -31.97
N GLU A 394 8.49 -28.75 -31.11
CA GLU A 394 8.27 -27.89 -29.94
C GLU A 394 7.74 -26.54 -30.43
N PRO A 395 6.54 -26.10 -29.99
CA PRO A 395 6.06 -24.76 -30.33
C PRO A 395 7.00 -23.71 -29.73
N ASP A 396 7.06 -22.54 -30.36
CA ASP A 396 7.91 -21.43 -29.90
C ASP A 396 7.72 -21.18 -28.40
N VAL A 397 8.83 -20.94 -27.69
CA VAL A 397 8.86 -20.89 -26.22
C VAL A 397 7.83 -19.89 -25.69
N GLU A 398 7.62 -18.76 -26.37
CA GLU A 398 6.59 -17.78 -26.03
C GLU A 398 5.16 -18.28 -26.24
N GLU A 399 4.86 -19.08 -27.26
CA GLU A 399 3.52 -19.67 -27.45
C GLU A 399 3.23 -20.72 -26.37
N LYS A 400 4.23 -21.55 -26.05
CA LYS A 400 4.17 -22.54 -24.98
C LYS A 400 4.00 -21.90 -23.60
N GLU A 401 4.59 -20.71 -23.38
CA GLU A 401 4.47 -19.96 -22.12
C GLU A 401 3.18 -19.15 -21.94
N ASN A 402 2.45 -18.86 -23.02
CA ASN A 402 1.18 -18.10 -22.97
C ASN A 402 -0.07 -18.98 -23.18
N ALA A 403 0.10 -20.28 -23.49
CA ALA A 403 -0.99 -21.24 -23.56
C ALA A 403 -1.68 -21.45 -22.20
N ALA A 404 -3.01 -21.51 -22.21
CA ALA A 404 -3.83 -21.74 -21.03
C ALA A 404 -4.20 -23.21 -20.80
N LEU A 405 -4.14 -24.04 -21.85
CA LEU A 405 -4.35 -25.49 -21.80
C LEU A 405 -3.72 -26.14 -23.05
N SER A 406 -3.14 -27.33 -22.86
CA SER A 406 -2.69 -28.21 -23.95
C SER A 406 -3.58 -29.45 -24.02
N ILE A 407 -4.30 -29.61 -25.12
CA ILE A 407 -5.16 -30.77 -25.40
C ILE A 407 -4.41 -31.73 -26.31
N ARG A 408 -4.51 -33.04 -26.03
CA ARG A 408 -3.98 -34.09 -26.90
C ARG A 408 -5.07 -35.08 -27.26
N LEU A 409 -5.32 -35.26 -28.56
CA LEU A 409 -6.28 -36.23 -29.07
C LEU A 409 -5.56 -37.56 -29.31
N LEU A 410 -6.06 -38.64 -28.71
CA LEU A 410 -5.45 -39.97 -28.78
C LEU A 410 -6.49 -41.05 -29.13
N PRO A 411 -6.25 -41.90 -30.15
CA PRO A 411 -7.10 -43.05 -30.40
C PRO A 411 -6.84 -44.10 -29.31
N ARG A 412 -7.90 -44.79 -28.87
CA ARG A 412 -7.82 -45.92 -27.92
C ARG A 412 -8.75 -47.03 -28.41
N GLU A 413 -8.30 -48.28 -28.33
CA GLU A 413 -9.03 -49.43 -28.89
C GLU A 413 -10.06 -50.01 -27.90
N ASP A 414 -9.73 -50.03 -26.60
CA ASP A 414 -10.53 -50.67 -25.54
C ASP A 414 -11.79 -49.89 -25.09
N VAL A 415 -12.08 -48.72 -25.67
CA VAL A 415 -13.08 -47.78 -25.12
C VAL A 415 -14.17 -47.45 -26.14
N SER A 416 -15.42 -47.72 -25.77
CA SER A 416 -16.61 -47.51 -26.60
C SER A 416 -17.21 -46.10 -26.52
N THR A 417 -16.67 -45.24 -25.66
CA THR A 417 -17.17 -43.88 -25.37
C THR A 417 -16.04 -42.85 -25.35
N LEU A 418 -16.36 -41.58 -25.60
CA LEU A 418 -15.42 -40.47 -25.42
C LEU A 418 -15.08 -40.29 -23.94
N SER A 419 -13.80 -40.06 -23.63
CA SER A 419 -13.31 -39.86 -22.26
C SER A 419 -12.17 -38.85 -22.18
N SER A 420 -12.03 -38.19 -21.02
CA SER A 420 -11.06 -37.14 -20.74
C SER A 420 -10.20 -37.51 -19.52
N GLU A 421 -8.91 -37.17 -19.56
CA GLU A 421 -7.96 -37.38 -18.47
C GLU A 421 -7.11 -36.11 -18.26
N LEU A 422 -7.27 -35.46 -17.10
CA LEU A 422 -6.55 -34.24 -16.75
C LEU A 422 -5.34 -34.56 -15.87
N HIS A 423 -4.16 -34.11 -16.29
CA HIS A 423 -2.91 -34.35 -15.56
C HIS A 423 -2.80 -33.47 -14.30
N ALA A 424 -2.68 -34.06 -13.11
CA ALA A 424 -2.65 -33.32 -11.84
C ALA A 424 -1.50 -32.29 -11.71
N TYR A 425 -0.37 -32.55 -12.37
CA TYR A 425 0.87 -31.76 -12.27
C TYR A 425 1.28 -31.08 -13.57
N SER A 426 0.42 -31.03 -14.59
CA SER A 426 0.71 -30.30 -15.83
C SER A 426 -0.55 -29.71 -16.45
N GLU A 427 -0.37 -28.80 -17.41
CA GLU A 427 -1.44 -28.05 -18.08
C GLU A 427 -2.00 -28.86 -19.26
N ARG A 428 -2.15 -30.17 -19.09
CA ARG A 428 -2.48 -31.14 -20.14
C ARG A 428 -3.81 -31.85 -19.88
N LEU A 429 -4.66 -31.87 -20.90
CA LEU A 429 -5.86 -32.69 -21.00
C LEU A 429 -5.70 -33.68 -22.16
N ASP A 430 -5.58 -34.97 -21.84
CA ASP A 430 -5.63 -36.02 -22.86
C ASP A 430 -7.09 -36.43 -23.09
N ILE A 431 -7.49 -36.58 -24.35
CA ILE A 431 -8.87 -36.96 -24.75
C ILE A 431 -8.80 -38.19 -25.64
N PHE A 432 -9.52 -39.24 -25.22
CA PHE A 432 -9.52 -40.54 -25.88
C PHE A 432 -10.78 -40.73 -26.73
N TYR A 433 -10.57 -41.18 -27.96
CA TYR A 433 -11.62 -41.48 -28.93
C TYR A 433 -11.49 -42.90 -29.50
N PRO A 434 -12.59 -43.57 -29.88
CA PRO A 434 -12.56 -44.96 -30.34
C PRO A 434 -11.82 -45.09 -31.69
N ALA A 435 -10.83 -45.98 -31.75
CA ALA A 435 -10.04 -46.21 -32.97
C ALA A 435 -10.85 -46.86 -34.11
N ASN A 436 -11.84 -47.69 -33.79
CA ASN A 436 -12.60 -48.54 -34.72
C ASN A 436 -13.59 -47.80 -35.64
N GLN A 437 -13.42 -46.49 -35.84
CA GLN A 437 -14.33 -45.64 -36.63
C GLN A 437 -13.60 -44.68 -37.59
N ALA A 438 -12.42 -45.07 -38.09
CA ALA A 438 -11.90 -44.52 -39.34
C ALA A 438 -12.70 -45.14 -40.52
N PRO A 439 -13.24 -44.36 -41.47
CA PRO A 439 -13.00 -42.93 -41.71
C PRO A 439 -13.89 -41.98 -40.89
N LEU A 440 -13.39 -40.78 -40.60
CA LEU A 440 -14.13 -39.74 -39.88
C LEU A 440 -15.36 -39.27 -40.68
N THR A 441 -16.54 -39.70 -40.25
CA THR A 441 -17.80 -39.11 -40.69
C THR A 441 -18.01 -37.74 -40.00
N SER A 442 -18.72 -36.83 -40.67
CA SER A 442 -19.00 -35.49 -40.13
C SER A 442 -19.73 -35.52 -38.78
N THR A 443 -20.51 -36.57 -38.52
CA THR A 443 -21.17 -36.85 -37.24
C THR A 443 -20.21 -37.17 -36.11
N LEU A 444 -19.06 -37.81 -36.37
CA LEU A 444 -18.05 -38.06 -35.34
C LEU A 444 -17.27 -36.78 -35.02
N ASN A 445 -16.98 -35.96 -36.03
CA ASN A 445 -16.38 -34.64 -35.81
C ASN A 445 -17.31 -33.71 -34.99
N SER A 446 -18.63 -33.74 -35.18
CA SER A 446 -19.56 -32.93 -34.36
C SER A 446 -19.73 -33.46 -32.93
N LEU A 447 -19.75 -34.78 -32.73
CA LEU A 447 -19.79 -35.38 -31.38
C LEU A 447 -18.50 -35.11 -30.60
N LEU A 448 -17.34 -35.29 -31.24
CA LEU A 448 -16.04 -34.99 -30.64
C LEU A 448 -15.88 -33.49 -30.34
N ALA A 449 -16.28 -32.62 -31.27
CA ALA A 449 -16.27 -31.16 -31.04
C ALA A 449 -17.16 -30.76 -29.84
N THR A 450 -18.37 -31.31 -29.75
CA THR A 450 -19.28 -31.04 -28.63
C THR A 450 -18.70 -31.51 -27.30
N PHE A 451 -18.05 -32.69 -27.28
CA PHE A 451 -17.40 -33.23 -26.08
C PHE A 451 -16.20 -32.37 -25.64
N ILE A 452 -15.31 -31.99 -26.56
CA ILE A 452 -14.16 -31.12 -26.27
C ILE A 452 -14.66 -29.76 -25.75
N ALA A 453 -15.66 -29.16 -26.40
CA ALA A 453 -16.22 -27.87 -25.98
C ALA A 453 -16.79 -27.91 -24.56
N ALA A 454 -17.59 -28.95 -24.23
CA ALA A 454 -18.16 -29.12 -22.90
C ALA A 454 -17.10 -29.34 -21.81
N GLU A 455 -16.10 -30.19 -22.06
CA GLU A 455 -15.06 -30.49 -21.06
C GLU A 455 -14.13 -29.28 -20.83
N VAL A 456 -13.79 -28.53 -21.88
CA VAL A 456 -13.03 -27.28 -21.78
C VAL A 456 -13.84 -26.19 -21.04
N GLN A 457 -15.13 -26.03 -21.36
CA GLN A 457 -16.00 -25.08 -20.65
C GLN A 457 -16.08 -25.40 -19.15
N LYS A 458 -16.22 -26.68 -18.80
CA LYS A 458 -16.22 -27.21 -17.42
C LYS A 458 -14.93 -26.90 -16.67
N LEU A 459 -13.75 -27.03 -17.28
CA LEU A 459 -12.47 -26.69 -16.66
C LEU A 459 -12.38 -25.20 -16.28
N PHE A 460 -12.79 -24.30 -17.17
CA PHE A 460 -12.69 -22.85 -16.95
C PHE A 460 -13.92 -22.18 -16.33
N ASN A 461 -14.99 -22.94 -16.03
CA ASN A 461 -16.24 -22.39 -15.50
C ASN A 461 -16.07 -21.64 -14.16
N GLU A 462 -15.25 -22.17 -13.23
CA GLU A 462 -14.98 -21.49 -11.95
C GLU A 462 -14.17 -20.20 -12.15
N GLU A 463 -13.25 -20.17 -13.11
CA GLU A 463 -12.49 -18.95 -13.47
C GLU A 463 -13.42 -17.89 -14.08
N LYS A 464 -14.19 -18.26 -15.11
CA LYS A 464 -15.22 -17.43 -15.75
C LYS A 464 -16.17 -16.80 -14.72
N ALA A 465 -16.71 -17.61 -13.81
CA ALA A 465 -17.59 -17.16 -12.74
C ALA A 465 -16.87 -16.23 -11.73
N THR A 466 -15.61 -16.52 -11.38
CA THR A 466 -14.83 -15.67 -10.46
C THR A 466 -14.53 -14.29 -11.08
N ILE A 467 -14.17 -14.24 -12.37
CA ILE A 467 -13.91 -12.99 -13.09
C ILE A 467 -15.21 -12.18 -13.23
N ALA A 468 -16.33 -12.83 -13.58
CA ALA A 468 -17.65 -12.18 -13.62
C ALA A 468 -18.03 -11.55 -12.26
N TYR A 469 -17.80 -12.27 -11.15
CA TYR A 469 -18.01 -11.76 -9.79
C TYR A 469 -17.17 -10.52 -9.48
N ILE A 470 -15.89 -10.51 -9.86
CA ILE A 470 -15.00 -9.36 -9.64
C ILE A 470 -15.48 -8.15 -10.43
N LEU A 471 -15.80 -8.30 -11.72
CA LEU A 471 -16.31 -7.19 -12.53
C LEU A 471 -17.67 -6.67 -12.04
N SER A 472 -18.56 -7.54 -11.55
CA SER A 472 -19.86 -7.12 -10.98
C SER A 472 -19.73 -6.30 -9.70
N LYS A 473 -18.60 -6.43 -8.98
CA LYS A 473 -18.36 -5.80 -7.67
C LYS A 473 -17.80 -4.36 -7.76
N SER A 474 -17.49 -3.89 -8.96
CA SER A 474 -17.15 -2.49 -9.26
C SER A 474 -18.21 -1.50 -8.73
N ASN A 475 -17.79 -0.35 -8.20
CA ASN A 475 -18.63 0.75 -7.68
C ASN A 475 -19.49 0.48 -6.42
N THR A 476 -18.93 -0.13 -5.37
CA THR A 476 -19.53 -0.13 -4.00
C THR A 476 -19.41 1.19 -3.23
N LEU A 477 -18.86 2.25 -3.84
CA LEU A 477 -18.55 3.54 -3.20
C LEU A 477 -19.19 4.76 -3.90
N SER A 478 -20.37 4.59 -4.51
CA SER A 478 -21.06 5.64 -5.28
C SER A 478 -22.55 5.80 -4.89
N PRO A 479 -22.90 6.72 -3.96
CA PRO A 479 -24.28 6.95 -3.54
C PRO A 479 -24.98 8.05 -4.38
N SER A 480 -25.31 7.76 -5.65
CA SER A 480 -26.29 8.55 -6.42
C SER A 480 -26.70 7.86 -7.74
N PRO A 481 -28.00 7.60 -7.97
CA PRO A 481 -28.54 7.43 -9.31
C PRO A 481 -29.02 8.81 -9.84
N GLN A 482 -28.27 9.42 -10.75
CA GLN A 482 -28.78 10.56 -11.52
C GLN A 482 -29.71 10.07 -12.65
N PRO A 483 -30.84 10.75 -12.91
CA PRO A 483 -31.74 10.38 -14.00
C PRO A 483 -31.11 10.69 -15.36
N SER A 484 -31.29 9.78 -16.34
CA SER A 484 -30.75 9.92 -17.68
C SER A 484 -31.54 10.89 -18.55
N THR A 485 -30.84 11.81 -19.21
CA THR A 485 -31.43 12.72 -20.20
C THR A 485 -31.69 11.99 -21.53
N PRO A 486 -32.91 12.02 -22.09
CA PRO A 486 -33.19 11.35 -23.35
C PRO A 486 -32.69 12.17 -24.56
N GLY A 487 -31.49 11.88 -25.03
CA GLY A 487 -30.90 12.62 -26.17
C GLY A 487 -29.39 12.44 -26.33
N GLY A 488 -28.91 11.19 -26.39
CA GLY A 488 -27.49 10.86 -26.56
C GLY A 488 -27.31 9.48 -27.19
N HIS A 489 -26.10 9.19 -27.68
CA HIS A 489 -25.81 7.92 -28.37
C HIS A 489 -25.99 6.68 -27.47
N ALA A 490 -26.14 5.51 -28.11
CA ALA A 490 -26.50 4.25 -27.45
C ALA A 490 -25.63 3.94 -26.22
N PRO A 491 -26.22 3.38 -25.15
CA PRO A 491 -25.53 3.19 -23.87
C PRO A 491 -24.30 2.29 -24.04
N SER A 492 -23.14 2.82 -23.65
CA SER A 492 -21.91 2.04 -23.58
C SER A 492 -22.05 0.99 -22.49
N VAL A 493 -22.35 -0.26 -22.86
CA VAL A 493 -22.51 -1.38 -21.91
C VAL A 493 -21.35 -1.38 -20.91
N ASN A 494 -21.67 -1.27 -19.64
CA ASN A 494 -20.69 -1.10 -18.57
C ASN A 494 -20.10 -2.46 -18.16
N ASN A 495 -18.82 -2.51 -17.79
CA ASN A 495 -18.16 -3.74 -17.32
C ASN A 495 -18.94 -4.41 -16.17
N ARG A 496 -19.56 -3.59 -15.31
CA ARG A 496 -20.47 -4.01 -14.23
C ARG A 496 -21.72 -4.74 -14.73
N GLU A 497 -22.34 -4.28 -15.80
CA GLU A 497 -23.56 -4.88 -16.36
C GLU A 497 -23.27 -6.26 -16.95
N GLN A 498 -22.15 -6.40 -17.65
CA GLN A 498 -21.68 -7.70 -18.15
C GLN A 498 -21.38 -8.67 -17.00
N GLY A 499 -20.68 -8.21 -15.96
CA GLY A 499 -20.42 -9.03 -14.76
C GLY A 499 -21.69 -9.46 -14.02
N VAL A 500 -22.67 -8.55 -13.85
CA VAL A 500 -23.96 -8.86 -13.21
C VAL A 500 -24.80 -9.81 -14.05
N ALA A 501 -24.83 -9.64 -15.38
CA ALA A 501 -25.53 -10.54 -16.29
C ALA A 501 -24.93 -11.96 -16.27
N ALA A 502 -23.61 -12.07 -16.39
CA ALA A 502 -22.91 -13.34 -16.30
C ALA A 502 -23.09 -14.02 -14.93
N MET A 503 -23.00 -13.27 -13.82
CA MET A 503 -23.25 -13.80 -12.48
C MET A 503 -24.68 -14.30 -12.27
N LYS A 504 -25.67 -13.79 -13.02
CA LYS A 504 -27.05 -14.30 -12.98
C LYS A 504 -27.20 -15.67 -13.68
N ALA A 505 -26.29 -16.02 -14.58
CA ALA A 505 -26.24 -17.33 -15.24
C ALA A 505 -25.42 -18.38 -14.47
N VAL A 506 -24.63 -17.97 -13.47
CA VAL A 506 -23.83 -18.88 -12.62
C VAL A 506 -24.73 -19.65 -11.65
N ALA A 507 -24.50 -20.96 -11.52
CA ALA A 507 -25.22 -21.81 -10.57
C ALA A 507 -25.07 -21.31 -9.12
N PRO A 508 -26.14 -21.29 -8.30
CA PRO A 508 -26.14 -20.61 -7.00
C PRO A 508 -25.12 -21.17 -6.01
N GLN A 509 -24.86 -22.49 -6.04
CA GLN A 509 -23.85 -23.14 -5.20
C GLN A 509 -22.42 -22.68 -5.54
N LEU A 510 -22.12 -22.43 -6.83
CA LEU A 510 -20.84 -21.92 -7.28
C LEU A 510 -20.69 -20.42 -6.97
N ALA A 511 -21.78 -19.65 -7.06
CA ALA A 511 -21.79 -18.26 -6.61
C ALA A 511 -21.53 -18.14 -5.10
N GLU A 512 -22.13 -19.00 -4.27
CA GLU A 512 -21.87 -19.04 -2.83
C GLU A 512 -20.42 -19.44 -2.52
N SER A 513 -19.86 -20.46 -3.18
CA SER A 513 -18.48 -20.89 -2.94
C SER A 513 -17.45 -19.82 -3.34
N ILE A 514 -17.68 -19.10 -4.44
CA ILE A 514 -16.85 -17.96 -4.87
C ILE A 514 -16.92 -16.84 -3.83
N VAL A 515 -18.12 -16.42 -3.41
CA VAL A 515 -18.29 -15.40 -2.35
C VAL A 515 -17.58 -15.82 -1.06
N ARG A 516 -17.78 -17.07 -0.63
CA ARG A 516 -17.19 -17.65 0.58
C ARG A 516 -15.66 -17.81 0.49
N ARG A 517 -15.10 -18.00 -0.71
CA ARG A 517 -13.64 -17.96 -0.92
C ARG A 517 -13.13 -16.52 -0.81
N THR A 518 -13.72 -15.59 -1.55
CA THR A 518 -13.26 -14.18 -1.61
C THR A 518 -13.39 -13.44 -0.28
N THR A 519 -14.27 -13.86 0.64
CA THR A 519 -14.33 -13.31 2.01
C THR A 519 -13.36 -13.97 3.00
N ARG A 520 -12.73 -15.10 2.63
CA ARG A 520 -11.79 -15.84 3.47
C ARG A 520 -10.34 -15.64 3.08
N SER A 521 -10.08 -15.45 1.79
CA SER A 521 -8.77 -15.12 1.26
C SER A 521 -8.30 -13.74 1.71
N PHE A 522 -6.99 -13.57 1.87
CA PHE A 522 -6.38 -12.26 1.97
C PHE A 522 -6.64 -11.42 0.71
N LYS A 523 -6.45 -10.11 0.80
CA LYS A 523 -6.16 -9.30 -0.40
C LYS A 523 -4.87 -9.80 -1.04
N TYR A 524 -4.72 -9.59 -2.34
CA TYR A 524 -3.46 -9.83 -3.03
C TYR A 524 -2.35 -8.94 -2.44
N ALA A 525 -1.16 -9.51 -2.26
CA ALA A 525 0.08 -8.80 -1.97
C ALA A 525 1.23 -9.40 -2.79
N GLU A 526 2.20 -8.56 -3.15
CA GLU A 526 3.40 -9.02 -3.87
C GLU A 526 4.31 -9.89 -2.98
N THR A 527 4.36 -9.60 -1.69
CA THR A 527 5.11 -10.39 -0.70
C THR A 527 4.22 -10.73 0.49
N TYR A 528 4.20 -12.01 0.88
CA TYR A 528 3.61 -12.48 2.13
C TYR A 528 4.70 -12.87 3.14
N HIS A 529 4.35 -12.84 4.42
CA HIS A 529 5.19 -13.33 5.51
C HIS A 529 4.51 -14.55 6.16
N LEU A 530 5.21 -15.68 6.27
CA LEU A 530 4.68 -16.94 6.81
C LEU A 530 5.34 -17.21 8.17
N SER A 531 4.57 -17.22 9.26
CA SER A 531 5.08 -17.56 10.59
C SER A 531 4.67 -18.97 10.99
N PHE A 532 5.62 -19.87 11.19
CA PHE A 532 5.38 -21.23 11.68
C PHE A 532 5.68 -21.33 13.17
N SER A 533 4.67 -21.63 13.96
CA SER A 533 4.68 -21.51 15.42
C SER A 533 4.39 -22.85 16.10
N LEU A 534 5.35 -23.43 16.83
CA LEU A 534 5.14 -24.61 17.68
C LEU A 534 4.73 -24.17 19.09
N PHE A 535 3.47 -24.38 19.46
CA PHE A 535 2.90 -23.99 20.75
C PHE A 535 2.57 -25.22 21.61
N THR A 536 3.01 -25.22 22.86
CA THR A 536 2.68 -26.27 23.86
C THR A 536 2.42 -25.63 25.23
N PRO A 537 1.43 -26.08 26.02
CA PRO A 537 1.18 -25.57 27.38
C PRO A 537 2.22 -26.06 28.40
N GLY A 538 3.09 -27.00 28.02
CA GLY A 538 4.17 -27.49 28.87
C GLY A 538 5.56 -27.05 28.40
N PRO A 539 6.64 -27.62 28.99
CA PRO A 539 8.00 -27.48 28.50
C PRO A 539 8.35 -28.40 27.31
N LEU A 540 7.43 -29.29 26.90
CA LEU A 540 7.67 -30.33 25.89
C LEU A 540 6.54 -30.37 24.85
N PRO A 541 6.83 -30.52 23.54
CA PRO A 541 8.17 -30.51 22.92
C PRO A 541 8.83 -29.13 22.99
N SER A 542 10.16 -29.09 23.11
CA SER A 542 10.95 -27.86 23.13
C SER A 542 11.65 -27.56 21.80
N SER A 543 11.63 -28.51 20.85
CA SER A 543 12.28 -28.38 19.54
C SER A 543 11.59 -29.24 18.47
N TRP A 544 11.88 -28.94 17.20
CA TRP A 544 11.29 -29.59 16.03
C TRP A 544 12.17 -29.45 14.79
N ASP A 545 12.18 -30.46 13.93
CA ASP A 545 12.88 -30.49 12.64
C ASP A 545 12.12 -29.69 11.55
N ILE A 546 11.73 -28.45 11.85
CA ILE A 546 10.87 -27.66 10.97
C ILE A 546 11.54 -27.28 9.65
N GLU A 547 12.81 -26.87 9.66
CA GLU A 547 13.56 -26.44 8.47
C GLU A 547 13.67 -27.55 7.40
N PRO A 548 14.17 -28.77 7.71
CA PRO A 548 14.22 -29.85 6.72
C PRO A 548 12.83 -30.43 6.37
N ALA A 549 11.78 -30.13 7.14
CA ALA A 549 10.40 -30.48 6.79
C ALA A 549 9.77 -29.45 5.84
N LEU A 550 10.03 -28.15 6.04
CA LEU A 550 9.62 -27.07 5.13
C LEU A 550 10.28 -27.21 3.76
N GLN A 551 11.58 -27.52 3.72
CA GLN A 551 12.36 -27.70 2.49
C GLN A 551 11.76 -28.77 1.54
N ASP A 552 11.25 -29.86 2.10
CA ASP A 552 10.69 -30.99 1.33
C ASP A 552 9.19 -30.85 1.07
N TYR A 553 8.40 -30.46 2.08
CA TYR A 553 6.93 -30.52 2.00
C TYR A 553 6.27 -29.21 1.56
N LEU A 554 6.89 -28.05 1.80
CA LEU A 554 6.28 -26.73 1.54
C LEU A 554 7.02 -25.91 0.47
N LEU A 555 8.36 -25.86 0.49
CA LEU A 555 9.12 -25.04 -0.46
C LEU A 555 8.89 -25.40 -1.94
N PRO A 556 8.63 -26.66 -2.35
CA PRO A 556 8.24 -26.93 -3.74
C PRO A 556 6.96 -26.20 -4.16
N LEU A 557 5.96 -26.10 -3.26
CA LEU A 557 4.73 -25.35 -3.49
C LEU A 557 5.01 -23.84 -3.59
N LEU A 558 5.81 -23.30 -2.66
CA LEU A 558 6.16 -21.87 -2.65
C LEU A 558 6.98 -21.46 -3.88
N ARG A 559 7.92 -22.30 -4.34
CA ARG A 559 8.67 -22.08 -5.59
C ARG A 559 7.74 -22.05 -6.80
N THR A 560 6.72 -22.91 -6.83
CA THR A 560 5.70 -22.91 -7.90
C THR A 560 4.81 -21.64 -7.87
N TYR A 561 4.61 -21.06 -6.68
CA TYR A 561 3.89 -19.78 -6.50
C TYR A 561 4.74 -18.52 -6.76
N SER A 562 6.08 -18.61 -6.82
CA SER A 562 6.99 -17.46 -6.92
C SER A 562 6.69 -16.45 -8.06
N PRO A 563 6.21 -16.86 -9.27
CA PRO A 563 5.82 -15.89 -10.31
C PRO A 563 4.64 -14.97 -9.89
N ILE A 564 3.87 -15.39 -8.88
CA ILE A 564 2.61 -14.77 -8.45
C ILE A 564 2.82 -13.89 -7.22
N SER A 565 3.51 -14.40 -6.19
CA SER A 565 3.89 -13.67 -4.98
C SER A 565 5.18 -14.26 -4.39
N ASN A 566 5.94 -13.42 -3.70
CA ASN A 566 7.11 -13.81 -2.90
C ASN A 566 6.70 -14.16 -1.47
N PHE A 567 7.52 -14.98 -0.80
CA PHE A 567 7.29 -15.41 0.57
C PHE A 567 8.55 -15.25 1.41
N SER A 568 8.41 -14.68 2.59
CA SER A 568 9.37 -14.77 3.69
C SER A 568 8.85 -15.77 4.72
N ILE A 569 9.74 -16.48 5.42
CA ILE A 569 9.38 -17.54 6.36
C ILE A 569 10.14 -17.33 7.66
N ASP A 570 9.40 -17.21 8.76
CA ASP A 570 9.93 -17.18 10.12
C ASP A 570 9.41 -18.40 10.90
N THR A 571 10.21 -18.90 11.85
CA THR A 571 9.84 -20.05 12.69
C THR A 571 10.03 -19.71 14.17
N GLN A 572 9.05 -20.03 15.02
CA GLN A 572 9.12 -19.80 16.46
C GLN A 572 8.61 -21.02 17.26
N VAL A 573 9.09 -21.15 18.50
CA VAL A 573 8.65 -22.17 19.47
C VAL A 573 8.25 -21.46 20.76
N GLN A 574 7.04 -21.69 21.24
CA GLN A 574 6.52 -21.13 22.49
C GLN A 574 6.10 -22.26 23.43
N VAL A 575 6.91 -22.49 24.45
CA VAL A 575 6.57 -23.31 25.62
C VAL A 575 5.67 -22.53 26.59
N TYR A 576 4.91 -23.25 27.41
CA TYR A 576 3.92 -22.69 28.35
C TYR A 576 2.80 -21.84 27.68
N ALA A 577 2.49 -22.12 26.42
CA ALA A 577 1.36 -21.56 25.68
C ALA A 577 0.02 -22.16 26.17
N ASN A 578 -0.45 -21.65 27.30
CA ASN A 578 -1.74 -22.02 27.89
C ASN A 578 -2.93 -21.44 27.09
N PHE A 579 -4.12 -22.03 27.33
CA PHE A 579 -5.39 -21.46 26.89
C PHE A 579 -5.65 -20.11 27.57
N ALA A 580 -6.38 -19.22 26.90
CA ALA A 580 -6.82 -17.96 27.51
C ALA A 580 -7.67 -18.21 28.77
N PRO A 581 -7.56 -17.39 29.83
CA PRO A 581 -8.38 -17.54 31.04
C PRO A 581 -9.87 -17.27 30.80
N SER A 582 -10.23 -16.73 29.63
CA SER A 582 -11.59 -16.51 29.15
C SER A 582 -12.09 -17.57 28.15
N ALA A 583 -11.26 -18.55 27.77
CA ALA A 583 -11.64 -19.62 26.85
C ALA A 583 -12.12 -20.86 27.62
N THR A 584 -13.15 -21.52 27.09
CA THR A 584 -13.62 -22.82 27.60
C THR A 584 -12.50 -23.86 27.51
N GLN A 585 -12.25 -24.57 28.60
CA GLN A 585 -11.28 -25.68 28.60
C GLN A 585 -11.82 -26.89 27.83
N PRO A 586 -10.96 -27.75 27.26
CA PRO A 586 -11.40 -28.95 26.56
C PRO A 586 -12.32 -29.84 27.40
N GLU A 587 -13.38 -30.37 26.81
CA GLU A 587 -14.30 -31.33 27.44
C GLU A 587 -13.87 -32.76 27.09
N PHE A 588 -13.62 -33.63 28.08
CA PHE A 588 -13.42 -35.05 27.80
C PHE A 588 -14.75 -35.71 27.37
N ASP A 589 -14.71 -36.49 26.29
CA ASP A 589 -15.89 -37.17 25.74
C ASP A 589 -15.71 -38.69 25.80
N GLU A 590 -16.40 -39.33 26.74
CA GLU A 590 -16.35 -40.78 26.98
C GLU A 590 -16.72 -41.62 25.74
N SER A 591 -17.47 -41.05 24.79
CA SER A 591 -17.84 -41.75 23.55
C SER A 591 -16.73 -41.75 22.49
N LEU A 592 -15.70 -40.91 22.68
CA LEU A 592 -14.60 -40.70 21.74
C LEU A 592 -13.24 -41.14 22.31
N ASP A 593 -13.13 -41.37 23.63
CA ASP A 593 -11.88 -41.55 24.38
C ASP A 593 -10.86 -40.43 24.09
N ALA A 594 -11.37 -39.20 24.01
CA ALA A 594 -10.62 -38.03 23.56
C ALA A 594 -11.13 -36.74 24.20
N TRP A 595 -10.24 -35.74 24.27
CA TRP A 595 -10.59 -34.39 24.66
C TRP A 595 -11.13 -33.62 23.46
N THR A 596 -12.18 -32.84 23.67
CA THR A 596 -12.97 -32.19 22.62
C THR A 596 -13.00 -30.67 22.75
N LEU A 597 -12.84 -29.99 21.62
CA LEU A 597 -13.11 -28.56 21.44
C LEU A 597 -14.39 -28.37 20.62
N LYS A 598 -15.27 -27.44 21.02
CA LYS A 598 -16.46 -27.08 20.23
C LYS A 598 -16.07 -26.12 19.11
N LYS A 599 -16.68 -26.28 17.94
CA LYS A 599 -16.42 -25.46 16.74
C LYS A 599 -16.64 -23.96 16.94
N GLU A 600 -17.57 -23.58 17.82
CA GLU A 600 -17.89 -22.20 18.15
C GLU A 600 -16.76 -21.52 18.96
N GLU A 601 -15.99 -22.30 19.72
CA GLU A 601 -14.91 -21.87 20.62
C GLU A 601 -13.53 -21.85 19.92
N LEU A 602 -13.44 -22.31 18.66
CA LEU A 602 -12.19 -22.31 17.87
C LEU A 602 -11.67 -20.92 17.51
N GLY A 603 -12.50 -19.88 17.65
CA GLY A 603 -12.07 -18.48 17.54
C GLY A 603 -11.39 -17.96 18.81
N SER A 604 -11.89 -18.34 19.99
CA SER A 604 -11.33 -17.97 21.30
C SER A 604 -10.14 -18.84 21.73
N PHE A 605 -9.87 -19.94 21.01
CA PHE A 605 -8.65 -20.72 21.18
C PHE A 605 -7.36 -19.88 21.02
N ILE A 606 -7.35 -18.89 20.11
CA ILE A 606 -6.15 -18.07 19.89
C ILE A 606 -6.10 -16.91 20.88
N ASN A 607 -5.21 -17.03 21.87
CA ASN A 607 -4.92 -15.94 22.78
C ASN A 607 -3.97 -14.90 22.17
N ALA A 608 -4.48 -14.08 21.26
CA ALA A 608 -3.71 -13.02 20.59
C ALA A 608 -3.23 -11.88 21.53
N ALA A 609 -3.57 -11.93 22.83
CA ALA A 609 -3.09 -10.99 23.85
C ALA A 609 -1.92 -11.53 24.68
N GLU A 610 -1.87 -12.85 24.94
CA GLU A 610 -0.80 -13.49 25.71
C GLU A 610 0.22 -14.25 24.85
N TRP A 611 -0.11 -14.64 23.61
CA TRP A 611 0.80 -15.33 22.71
C TRP A 611 1.62 -14.32 21.88
N PRO A 612 2.94 -14.18 22.09
CA PRO A 612 3.77 -13.24 21.35
C PRO A 612 4.02 -13.77 19.92
N LEU A 613 3.12 -13.45 19.00
CA LEU A 613 3.28 -13.77 17.58
C LEU A 613 4.38 -12.89 16.96
N SER A 614 5.31 -13.51 16.22
CA SER A 614 6.36 -12.83 15.44
C SER A 614 5.77 -11.70 14.58
N PRO A 615 6.08 -10.42 14.84
CA PRO A 615 5.46 -9.30 14.13
C PRO A 615 5.99 -9.18 12.70
N SER A 616 5.12 -8.77 11.78
CA SER A 616 5.45 -8.58 10.36
C SER A 616 6.68 -7.68 10.15
N ILE A 617 7.73 -8.23 9.53
CA ILE A 617 8.92 -7.45 9.15
C ILE A 617 8.58 -6.57 7.93
N GLY A 618 8.04 -5.38 8.19
CA GLY A 618 7.69 -4.37 7.19
C GLY A 618 6.19 -4.22 6.96
N LYS A 619 5.79 -3.95 5.70
CA LYS A 619 4.40 -3.69 5.29
C LYS A 619 3.63 -4.93 4.80
N SER A 620 4.30 -6.08 4.73
CA SER A 620 3.74 -7.31 4.15
C SER A 620 2.70 -7.96 5.08
N PRO A 621 1.57 -8.47 4.58
CA PRO A 621 0.62 -9.22 5.40
C PRO A 621 1.22 -10.55 5.88
N THR A 622 1.04 -10.84 7.17
CA THR A 622 1.46 -12.10 7.80
C THR A 622 0.35 -13.15 7.76
N ILE A 623 0.73 -14.38 7.44
CA ILE A 623 -0.09 -15.59 7.55
C ILE A 623 0.52 -16.44 8.67
N ASN A 624 -0.27 -16.74 9.70
CA ASN A 624 0.18 -17.48 10.86
C ASN A 624 -0.21 -18.97 10.77
N PHE A 625 0.73 -19.87 10.99
CA PHE A 625 0.49 -21.32 11.06
C PHE A 625 0.92 -21.85 12.42
N ILE A 626 -0.05 -22.10 13.30
CA ILE A 626 0.20 -22.64 14.65
C ILE A 626 0.07 -24.15 14.61
N LEU A 627 1.17 -24.83 14.95
CA LEU A 627 1.18 -26.23 15.36
C LEU A 627 1.03 -26.31 16.88
N TYR A 628 -0.15 -26.70 17.35
CA TYR A 628 -0.41 -26.90 18.77
C TYR A 628 -0.18 -28.36 19.17
N VAL A 629 0.54 -28.58 20.26
CA VAL A 629 0.68 -29.89 20.90
C VAL A 629 0.01 -29.82 22.28
N PRO A 630 -1.03 -30.62 22.58
CA PRO A 630 -1.74 -30.55 23.85
C PRO A 630 -0.88 -31.06 25.02
N SER A 631 -1.32 -30.77 26.25
CA SER A 631 -0.70 -31.37 27.43
C SER A 631 -0.89 -32.90 27.42
N PRO A 632 0.02 -33.70 28.01
CA PRO A 632 -0.13 -35.15 28.08
C PRO A 632 -1.44 -35.62 28.73
N ASN A 633 -1.98 -34.80 29.64
CA ASN A 633 -3.26 -35.05 30.33
C ASN A 633 -4.49 -34.76 29.45
N GLN A 634 -4.31 -34.01 28.35
CA GLN A 634 -5.35 -33.57 27.41
C GLN A 634 -5.13 -34.14 26.00
N SER A 635 -4.35 -35.21 25.89
CA SER A 635 -4.07 -35.92 24.63
C SER A 635 -4.85 -37.25 24.60
N PRO A 636 -5.50 -37.62 23.48
CA PRO A 636 -5.61 -36.87 22.23
C PRO A 636 -6.66 -35.74 22.30
N LEU A 637 -6.37 -34.62 21.62
CA LEU A 637 -7.28 -33.48 21.46
C LEU A 637 -7.84 -33.40 20.02
N VAL A 638 -9.16 -33.25 19.88
CA VAL A 638 -9.88 -33.20 18.59
C VAL A 638 -11.04 -32.18 18.59
N ILE A 639 -11.52 -31.79 17.40
CA ILE A 639 -12.75 -30.99 17.23
C ILE A 639 -13.99 -31.89 17.33
N LYS A 640 -14.95 -31.54 18.20
CA LYS A 640 -16.05 -32.41 18.65
C LYS A 640 -16.95 -32.93 17.52
N GLU A 641 -17.31 -32.08 16.57
CA GLU A 641 -18.34 -32.38 15.56
C GLU A 641 -17.81 -33.25 14.41
N ASN A 642 -16.52 -33.11 14.08
CA ASN A 642 -15.91 -33.69 12.87
C ASN A 642 -14.72 -34.63 13.15
N ARG A 643 -14.27 -34.75 14.42
CA ARG A 643 -12.97 -35.35 14.81
C ARG A 643 -11.75 -34.75 14.09
N ALA A 644 -11.89 -33.56 13.52
CA ALA A 644 -10.82 -32.88 12.81
C ALA A 644 -9.75 -32.37 13.78
N THR A 645 -8.50 -32.38 13.34
CA THR A 645 -7.36 -31.85 14.11
C THR A 645 -6.92 -30.46 13.64
N SER A 646 -7.64 -29.81 12.71
CA SER A 646 -7.23 -28.50 12.18
C SER A 646 -8.40 -27.63 11.75
N TRP A 647 -8.17 -26.31 11.75
CA TRP A 647 -9.11 -25.33 11.24
C TRP A 647 -8.39 -24.12 10.61
N LEU A 648 -9.14 -23.38 9.80
CA LEU A 648 -8.67 -22.19 9.10
C LEU A 648 -9.36 -20.95 9.68
N ILE A 649 -8.60 -19.91 9.99
CA ILE A 649 -9.12 -18.61 10.42
C ILE A 649 -9.03 -17.63 9.23
N PRO A 650 -10.18 -17.13 8.73
CA PRO A 650 -10.23 -16.19 7.60
C PRO A 650 -9.27 -15.00 7.77
N GLN A 651 -8.52 -14.68 6.72
CA GLN A 651 -7.63 -13.50 6.66
C GLN A 651 -6.62 -13.40 7.82
N TRP A 652 -6.26 -14.52 8.45
CA TRP A 652 -5.28 -14.58 9.54
C TRP A 652 -4.30 -15.75 9.39
N GLY A 653 -4.77 -16.95 9.09
CA GLY A 653 -3.92 -18.14 9.16
C GLY A 653 -4.66 -19.45 9.42
N GLY A 654 -3.93 -20.41 9.97
CA GLY A 654 -4.42 -21.76 10.26
C GLY A 654 -3.84 -22.36 11.53
N VAL A 655 -4.58 -23.28 12.13
CA VAL A 655 -4.16 -24.02 13.33
C VAL A 655 -4.28 -25.52 13.05
N ALA A 656 -3.27 -26.28 13.44
CA ALA A 656 -3.27 -27.73 13.43
C ALA A 656 -2.82 -28.26 14.80
N ILE A 657 -3.58 -29.22 15.32
CA ILE A 657 -3.29 -29.99 16.53
C ILE A 657 -2.50 -31.22 16.10
N LEU A 658 -1.32 -31.42 16.69
CA LEU A 658 -0.57 -32.67 16.59
C LEU A 658 -0.66 -33.39 17.92
N ASN A 659 -1.19 -34.62 17.89
CA ASN A 659 -1.23 -35.54 19.02
C ASN A 659 -0.08 -36.54 18.87
N PRO A 660 1.14 -36.25 19.36
CA PRO A 660 2.25 -37.20 19.28
C PRO A 660 1.99 -38.41 20.20
N PRO A 661 2.57 -39.59 19.90
CA PRO A 661 2.58 -40.70 20.84
C PRO A 661 3.36 -40.28 22.10
N LEU A 662 2.75 -40.50 23.27
CA LEU A 662 3.41 -40.22 24.54
C LEU A 662 4.59 -41.17 24.75
N ASP A 663 5.72 -40.64 25.22
CA ASP A 663 6.95 -41.41 25.43
C ASP A 663 6.73 -42.44 26.56
N PRO A 664 6.85 -43.76 26.29
CA PRO A 664 6.64 -44.80 27.29
C PRO A 664 7.81 -44.94 28.28
N SER A 665 8.95 -44.30 28.02
CA SER A 665 10.13 -44.31 28.91
C SER A 665 10.06 -43.25 30.02
N MET A 666 9.23 -42.20 29.86
CA MET A 666 9.04 -41.16 30.86
C MET A 666 7.91 -41.51 31.83
N ILE A 667 8.13 -41.23 33.13
CA ILE A 667 7.15 -41.41 34.20
C ILE A 667 7.05 -40.10 34.99
N PRO A 668 5.89 -39.39 34.98
CA PRO A 668 4.69 -39.69 34.20
C PRO A 668 4.94 -39.61 32.68
N ARG A 669 4.08 -40.28 31.89
CA ARG A 669 4.15 -40.25 30.43
C ARG A 669 4.05 -38.81 29.93
N ALA A 670 4.94 -38.44 29.01
CA ALA A 670 5.07 -37.07 28.52
C ALA A 670 5.06 -37.02 26.99
N ASN A 671 4.88 -35.81 26.44
CA ASN A 671 5.15 -35.55 25.02
C ASN A 671 6.65 -35.77 24.74
N PRO A 672 7.04 -36.25 23.55
CA PRO A 672 8.44 -36.37 23.18
C PRO A 672 9.12 -34.98 23.25
N PRO A 673 10.41 -34.91 23.65
CA PRO A 673 11.10 -33.63 23.84
C PRO A 673 11.36 -32.88 22.51
N HIS A 674 11.40 -33.62 21.41
CA HIS A 674 11.69 -33.14 20.06
C HIS A 674 10.71 -33.77 19.06
N LEU A 675 10.22 -32.98 18.10
CA LEU A 675 9.36 -33.46 17.01
C LEU A 675 10.18 -33.73 15.73
N PRO A 676 10.37 -35.01 15.32
CA PRO A 676 11.10 -35.34 14.10
C PRO A 676 10.30 -34.98 12.85
N LYS A 677 11.00 -34.73 11.75
CA LYS A 677 10.47 -34.31 10.43
C LYS A 677 9.21 -35.07 9.99
N ASP A 678 9.19 -36.39 10.13
CA ASP A 678 8.08 -37.24 9.66
C ASP A 678 6.75 -36.93 10.38
N SER A 679 6.81 -36.51 11.65
CA SER A 679 5.62 -36.10 12.42
C SER A 679 5.03 -34.77 11.92
N LEU A 680 5.80 -33.97 11.18
CA LEU A 680 5.38 -32.67 10.64
C LEU A 680 4.71 -32.79 9.26
N GLN A 681 4.78 -33.96 8.59
CA GLN A 681 4.25 -34.16 7.24
C GLN A 681 2.74 -33.88 7.15
N SER A 682 1.94 -34.39 8.10
CA SER A 682 0.48 -34.20 8.12
C SER A 682 0.08 -32.74 8.44
N PRO A 683 0.65 -32.08 9.47
CA PRO A 683 0.50 -30.63 9.66
C PRO A 683 0.91 -29.78 8.45
N LEU A 684 2.07 -30.04 7.81
CA LEU A 684 2.55 -29.24 6.67
C LEU A 684 1.72 -29.46 5.40
N SER A 685 1.21 -30.67 5.16
CA SER A 685 0.20 -30.93 4.13
C SER A 685 -1.09 -30.15 4.40
N THR A 686 -1.53 -30.11 5.67
CA THR A 686 -2.70 -29.33 6.10
C THR A 686 -2.50 -27.83 5.87
N PHE A 687 -1.37 -27.28 6.33
CA PHE A 687 -1.00 -25.88 6.11
C PHE A 687 -0.86 -25.52 4.63
N SER A 688 -0.40 -26.45 3.78
CA SER A 688 -0.37 -26.26 2.32
C SER A 688 -1.76 -26.04 1.73
N HIS A 689 -2.74 -26.88 2.08
CA HIS A 689 -4.14 -26.71 1.64
C HIS A 689 -4.79 -25.43 2.21
N GLN A 690 -4.46 -25.08 3.45
CA GLN A 690 -4.90 -23.84 4.08
C GLN A 690 -4.29 -22.61 3.41
N LEU A 691 -3.00 -22.64 3.04
CA LEU A 691 -2.32 -21.58 2.29
C LEU A 691 -2.96 -21.36 0.91
N LEU A 692 -3.21 -22.43 0.15
CA LEU A 692 -3.97 -22.34 -1.12
C LEU A 692 -5.31 -21.62 -0.93
N THR A 693 -6.02 -21.93 0.15
CA THR A 693 -7.32 -21.33 0.47
C THR A 693 -7.19 -19.84 0.85
N LEU A 694 -6.18 -19.48 1.65
CA LEU A 694 -5.91 -18.10 2.10
C LEU A 694 -5.41 -17.19 0.97
N LEU A 695 -4.67 -17.73 0.00
CA LEU A 695 -4.29 -17.04 -1.23
C LEU A 695 -5.44 -16.95 -2.25
N GLY A 696 -6.58 -17.60 -1.98
CA GLY A 696 -7.77 -17.51 -2.83
C GLY A 696 -7.76 -18.41 -4.08
N SER A 697 -6.93 -19.47 -4.07
CA SER A 697 -6.84 -20.47 -5.14
C SER A 697 -8.21 -21.10 -5.44
N PRO A 698 -8.60 -21.28 -6.71
CA PRO A 698 -9.86 -21.94 -7.05
C PRO A 698 -9.89 -23.42 -6.60
N SER A 699 -11.09 -23.99 -6.52
CA SER A 699 -11.30 -25.40 -6.19
C SER A 699 -11.18 -26.34 -7.40
N SER A 700 -11.62 -25.86 -8.57
CA SER A 700 -11.56 -26.54 -9.86
C SER A 700 -10.67 -25.76 -10.83
N PRO A 701 -9.93 -26.42 -11.73
CA PRO A 701 -9.78 -27.88 -11.87
C PRO A 701 -8.79 -28.48 -10.87
N ALA A 702 -8.72 -29.81 -10.76
CA ALA A 702 -7.87 -30.48 -9.77
C ALA A 702 -6.37 -30.15 -9.92
N SER A 703 -5.90 -30.05 -11.17
CA SER A 703 -4.51 -29.78 -11.53
C SER A 703 -4.01 -28.45 -10.95
N LEU A 704 -2.92 -28.49 -10.17
CA LEU A 704 -2.39 -27.28 -9.53
C LEU A 704 -1.97 -26.19 -10.54
N PRO A 705 -1.23 -26.47 -11.64
CA PRO A 705 -0.77 -25.43 -12.57
C PRO A 705 -1.90 -24.58 -13.17
N LEU A 706 -2.98 -25.22 -13.66
CA LEU A 706 -4.14 -24.48 -14.20
C LEU A 706 -4.77 -23.56 -13.14
N ARG A 707 -4.86 -23.99 -11.87
CA ARG A 707 -5.39 -23.15 -10.78
C ARG A 707 -4.50 -21.94 -10.50
N LEU A 708 -3.18 -22.09 -10.63
CA LEU A 708 -2.23 -20.97 -10.50
C LEU A 708 -2.36 -19.99 -11.67
N GLN A 709 -2.52 -20.49 -12.90
CA GLN A 709 -2.82 -19.65 -14.06
C GLN A 709 -4.13 -18.86 -13.90
N SER A 710 -5.21 -19.52 -13.48
CA SER A 710 -6.50 -18.86 -13.20
C SER A 710 -6.32 -17.77 -12.14
N LEU A 711 -5.54 -18.05 -11.10
CA LEU A 711 -5.25 -17.11 -10.01
C LEU A 711 -4.42 -15.89 -10.48
N VAL A 712 -3.49 -16.04 -11.45
CA VAL A 712 -2.84 -14.90 -12.14
C VAL A 712 -3.87 -14.00 -12.82
N ARG A 713 -4.81 -14.57 -13.59
CA ARG A 713 -5.84 -13.82 -14.32
C ARG A 713 -6.83 -13.14 -13.37
N ILE A 714 -7.26 -13.84 -12.32
CA ILE A 714 -8.10 -13.34 -11.23
C ILE A 714 -7.44 -12.17 -10.47
N HIS A 715 -6.17 -12.28 -10.10
CA HIS A 715 -5.46 -11.17 -9.42
C HIS A 715 -5.22 -9.98 -10.35
N THR A 716 -4.88 -10.20 -11.62
CA THR A 716 -4.74 -9.10 -12.60
C THR A 716 -6.05 -8.32 -12.75
N ALA A 717 -7.19 -9.03 -12.84
CA ALA A 717 -8.51 -8.39 -12.87
C ALA A 717 -8.81 -7.59 -11.59
N SER A 718 -8.46 -8.15 -10.42
CA SER A 718 -8.69 -7.50 -9.12
C SER A 718 -7.83 -6.25 -8.95
N LEU A 719 -6.55 -6.28 -9.33
CA LEU A 719 -5.61 -5.16 -9.20
C LEU A 719 -5.98 -4.03 -10.17
N LEU A 720 -6.27 -4.36 -11.44
CA LEU A 720 -6.72 -3.38 -12.44
C LEU A 720 -7.95 -2.59 -11.95
N LEU A 721 -8.92 -3.28 -11.37
CA LEU A 721 -10.15 -2.67 -10.85
C LEU A 721 -9.90 -1.88 -9.54
N SER A 722 -9.03 -2.38 -8.66
CA SER A 722 -8.67 -1.71 -7.41
C SER A 722 -7.94 -0.38 -7.69
N ALA A 723 -6.90 -0.39 -8.51
CA ALA A 723 -6.13 0.79 -8.89
C ALA A 723 -7.00 1.84 -9.60
N SER A 724 -7.89 1.40 -10.50
CA SER A 724 -8.88 2.27 -11.15
C SER A 724 -9.86 2.91 -10.14
N SER A 725 -10.35 2.15 -9.17
CA SER A 725 -11.22 2.63 -8.08
C SER A 725 -10.50 3.61 -7.15
N THR A 726 -9.21 3.36 -6.86
CA THR A 726 -8.34 4.25 -6.08
C THR A 726 -8.10 5.57 -6.82
N MET A 727 -7.81 5.53 -8.12
CA MET A 727 -7.73 6.73 -8.97
C MET A 727 -9.04 7.54 -8.98
N GLY A 728 -10.19 6.89 -9.16
CA GLY A 728 -11.50 7.56 -9.08
C GLY A 728 -11.79 8.15 -7.69
N SER A 729 -11.26 7.56 -6.63
CA SER A 729 -11.40 8.05 -5.26
C SER A 729 -10.48 9.24 -4.97
N LEU A 730 -9.22 9.19 -5.45
CA LEU A 730 -8.29 10.32 -5.41
C LEU A 730 -8.79 11.52 -6.24
N ALA A 731 -9.38 11.27 -7.41
CA ALA A 731 -9.96 12.32 -8.25
C ALA A 731 -11.19 12.98 -7.61
N ARG A 732 -12.02 12.22 -6.89
CA ARG A 732 -13.14 12.75 -6.09
C ARG A 732 -12.65 13.57 -4.89
N LEU A 733 -11.68 13.06 -4.14
CA LEU A 733 -11.05 13.76 -3.00
C LEU A 733 -10.39 15.08 -3.43
N THR A 734 -9.66 15.08 -4.54
CA THR A 734 -9.01 16.27 -5.11
C THR A 734 -10.01 17.37 -5.48
N HIS A 735 -11.22 16.98 -5.90
CA HIS A 735 -12.31 17.88 -6.28
C HIS A 735 -13.14 18.36 -5.08
N SER A 736 -13.39 17.53 -4.07
CA SER A 736 -14.14 17.93 -2.88
C SER A 736 -13.32 18.80 -1.92
N LEU A 737 -12.03 18.53 -1.80
CA LEU A 737 -11.12 19.23 -0.87
C LEU A 737 -10.16 20.12 -1.66
N ALA A 738 -10.66 21.28 -2.10
CA ALA A 738 -9.94 22.25 -2.92
C ALA A 738 -8.71 22.90 -2.23
N SER A 739 -8.55 22.72 -0.91
CA SER A 739 -7.45 23.26 -0.10
C SER A 739 -6.28 22.31 0.14
N ILE A 740 -6.41 21.00 -0.14
CA ILE A 740 -5.34 20.01 0.11
C ILE A 740 -4.09 20.27 -0.77
N PRO A 741 -2.85 20.18 -0.24
CA PRO A 741 -1.63 20.25 -1.04
C PRO A 741 -1.52 19.05 -2.00
N ILE A 742 -1.04 19.28 -3.23
CA ILE A 742 -0.80 18.20 -4.21
C ILE A 742 0.67 18.26 -4.64
N PRO A 743 1.54 17.39 -4.13
CA PRO A 743 2.97 17.39 -4.46
C PRO A 743 3.23 16.80 -5.86
N LEU A 744 4.44 17.02 -6.36
CA LEU A 744 4.90 16.44 -7.64
C LEU A 744 5.07 14.92 -7.57
N SER A 745 5.32 14.34 -6.39
CA SER A 745 5.34 12.89 -6.18
C SER A 745 4.01 12.25 -6.56
N VAL A 746 2.90 12.73 -5.99
CA VAL A 746 1.53 12.27 -6.30
C VAL A 746 1.20 12.43 -7.78
N ALA A 747 1.60 13.54 -8.43
CA ALA A 747 1.35 13.71 -9.86
C ALA A 747 2.15 12.71 -10.72
N ASN A 748 3.39 12.41 -10.35
CA ASN A 748 4.19 11.39 -11.02
C ASN A 748 3.60 9.98 -10.79
N SER A 749 3.22 9.64 -9.56
CA SER A 749 2.59 8.35 -9.21
C SER A 749 1.24 8.14 -9.89
N VAL A 750 0.43 9.20 -10.06
CA VAL A 750 -0.80 9.14 -10.86
C VAL A 750 -0.48 8.91 -12.35
N SER A 751 0.55 9.57 -12.90
CA SER A 751 0.98 9.37 -14.28
C SER A 751 1.48 7.95 -14.56
N THR A 752 2.32 7.39 -13.66
CA THR A 752 2.79 6.00 -13.76
C THR A 752 1.66 4.99 -13.56
N THR A 753 0.73 5.26 -12.63
CA THR A 753 -0.49 4.45 -12.46
C THR A 753 -1.26 4.36 -13.78
N LEU A 754 -1.53 5.50 -14.43
CA LEU A 754 -2.31 5.54 -15.68
C LEU A 754 -1.58 4.85 -16.84
N SER A 755 -0.25 5.00 -16.96
CA SER A 755 0.53 4.26 -17.98
C SER A 755 0.60 2.76 -17.72
N HIS A 756 0.64 2.33 -16.45
CA HIS A 756 0.62 0.90 -16.11
C HIS A 756 -0.78 0.28 -16.19
N LEU A 757 -1.84 1.06 -15.97
CA LEU A 757 -3.23 0.65 -16.22
C LEU A 757 -3.49 0.41 -17.72
N SER A 758 -3.08 1.33 -18.60
CA SER A 758 -3.22 1.18 -20.05
C SER A 758 -2.41 -0.02 -20.57
N ALA A 759 -1.13 -0.13 -20.18
CA ALA A 759 -0.29 -1.27 -20.53
C ALA A 759 -0.87 -2.62 -20.03
N THR A 760 -1.42 -2.66 -18.81
CA THR A 760 -2.11 -3.87 -18.29
C THR A 760 -3.27 -4.26 -19.19
N CYS A 761 -4.07 -3.29 -19.63
CA CYS A 761 -5.22 -3.52 -20.50
C CYS A 761 -4.86 -3.92 -21.93
N GLU A 762 -3.68 -3.56 -22.43
CA GLU A 762 -3.16 -4.03 -23.71
C GLU A 762 -2.62 -5.45 -23.59
N LEU A 763 -1.76 -5.72 -22.61
CA LEU A 763 -1.20 -7.05 -22.32
C LEU A 763 -2.29 -8.09 -22.01
N LEU A 764 -3.42 -7.70 -21.40
CA LEU A 764 -4.60 -8.55 -21.23
C LEU A 764 -5.23 -8.95 -22.57
N ARG A 765 -5.39 -8.01 -23.52
CA ARG A 765 -5.93 -8.28 -24.87
C ARG A 765 -4.98 -9.15 -25.71
N GLU A 766 -3.67 -9.04 -25.47
CA GLU A 766 -2.65 -9.92 -26.08
C GLU A 766 -2.61 -11.32 -25.46
N GLY A 767 -3.24 -11.55 -24.29
CA GLY A 767 -3.18 -12.80 -23.54
C GLY A 767 -1.89 -12.98 -22.72
N ARG A 768 -1.06 -11.95 -22.56
CA ARG A 768 0.26 -12.00 -21.92
C ARG A 768 0.14 -11.84 -20.40
N PHE A 769 -0.64 -12.72 -19.78
CA PHE A 769 -1.15 -12.58 -18.42
C PHE A 769 -0.07 -12.39 -17.33
N LYS A 770 1.11 -13.02 -17.49
CA LYS A 770 2.26 -12.86 -16.59
C LYS A 770 2.76 -11.40 -16.54
N GLN A 771 2.86 -10.76 -17.71
CA GLN A 771 3.32 -9.37 -17.84
C GLN A 771 2.21 -8.38 -17.45
N ALA A 772 0.94 -8.70 -17.77
CA ALA A 772 -0.21 -7.94 -17.31
C ALA A 772 -0.28 -7.89 -15.78
N LEU A 773 -0.05 -9.01 -15.07
CA LEU A 773 0.03 -9.04 -13.62
C LEU A 773 1.15 -8.14 -13.08
N ALA A 774 2.35 -8.20 -13.68
CA ALA A 774 3.47 -7.37 -13.28
C ALA A 774 3.17 -5.86 -13.43
N SER A 775 2.56 -5.44 -14.55
CA SER A 775 2.14 -4.05 -14.74
C SER A 775 1.01 -3.65 -13.76
N ALA A 776 0.08 -4.55 -13.47
CA ALA A 776 -1.01 -4.30 -12.52
C ALA A 776 -0.52 -4.12 -11.08
N ARG A 777 0.55 -4.82 -10.66
CA ARG A 777 1.23 -4.60 -9.36
C ARG A 777 1.76 -3.18 -9.24
N VAL A 778 2.47 -2.68 -10.27
CA VAL A 778 3.04 -1.32 -10.27
C VAL A 778 1.93 -0.27 -10.26
N ALA A 779 0.85 -0.49 -11.01
CA ALA A 779 -0.32 0.38 -11.00
C ALA A 779 -0.97 0.47 -9.61
N GLU A 780 -1.22 -0.66 -8.93
CA GLU A 780 -1.79 -0.65 -7.57
C GLU A 780 -0.84 -0.02 -6.55
N HIS A 781 0.47 -0.32 -6.61
CA HIS A 781 1.45 0.22 -5.68
C HIS A 781 1.56 1.75 -5.76
N GLU A 782 1.69 2.30 -6.97
CA GLU A 782 1.75 3.76 -7.15
C GLU A 782 0.37 4.42 -6.93
N ALA A 783 -0.75 3.71 -7.15
CA ALA A 783 -2.08 4.18 -6.78
C ALA A 783 -2.24 4.33 -5.26
N GLU A 784 -1.97 3.28 -4.48
CA GLU A 784 -2.02 3.35 -3.01
C GLU A 784 -1.03 4.38 -2.47
N ARG A 785 0.21 4.42 -3.01
CA ARG A 785 1.22 5.43 -2.65
C ARG A 785 0.72 6.85 -2.88
N SER A 786 0.09 7.13 -4.02
CA SER A 786 -0.43 8.45 -4.34
C SER A 786 -1.62 8.86 -3.45
N PHE A 787 -2.42 7.89 -3.00
CA PHE A 787 -3.59 8.10 -2.15
C PHE A 787 -3.22 8.28 -0.66
N PHE A 788 -2.20 7.55 -0.18
CA PHE A 788 -1.74 7.59 1.21
C PHE A 788 -0.47 8.45 1.42
N GLU A 789 -0.13 9.34 0.49
CA GLU A 789 1.05 10.22 0.58
C GLU A 789 0.99 11.09 1.85
N LYS A 790 2.03 11.01 2.70
CA LYS A 790 2.04 11.63 4.04
C LYS A 790 1.79 13.14 4.01
N SER A 791 2.20 13.84 2.95
CA SER A 791 1.96 15.29 2.79
C SER A 791 0.52 15.67 2.47
N MET A 792 -0.29 14.77 1.91
CA MET A 792 -1.72 15.02 1.68
C MET A 792 -2.55 14.85 2.97
N VAL A 793 -2.17 13.89 3.81
CA VAL A 793 -2.88 13.54 5.05
C VAL A 793 -2.41 14.40 6.24
N GLY A 794 -1.11 14.71 6.31
CA GLY A 794 -0.46 15.31 7.48
C GLY A 794 -0.40 16.84 7.53
N GLN A 795 -0.91 17.57 6.53
CA GLN A 795 -0.96 19.04 6.58
C GLN A 795 -2.33 19.52 7.04
N ALA A 796 -2.34 20.23 8.17
CA ALA A 796 -3.57 20.66 8.83
C ALA A 796 -4.48 21.46 7.90
N TYR A 797 -5.77 21.14 7.94
CA TYR A 797 -6.82 21.87 7.24
C TYR A 797 -6.93 23.29 7.82
N PHE A 798 -6.30 24.25 7.14
CA PHE A 798 -6.44 25.68 7.41
C PHE A 798 -7.45 26.29 6.43
N PRO A 799 -8.69 26.61 6.87
CA PRO A 799 -9.63 27.39 6.07
C PRO A 799 -9.01 28.72 5.63
N ASP A 800 -9.37 29.22 4.45
CA ASP A 800 -8.91 30.54 3.99
C ASP A 800 -9.36 31.67 4.94
N GLU A 801 -10.48 31.47 5.64
CA GLU A 801 -10.96 32.28 6.77
C GLU A 801 -9.88 32.45 7.87
N HIS A 802 -9.21 31.36 8.24
CA HIS A 802 -8.16 31.37 9.26
C HIS A 802 -6.90 32.09 8.75
N LYS A 803 -6.57 31.96 7.45
CA LYS A 803 -5.48 32.73 6.83
C LYS A 803 -5.76 34.23 6.90
N VAL A 804 -6.98 34.65 6.55
CA VAL A 804 -7.41 36.06 6.66
C VAL A 804 -7.36 36.53 8.11
N ALA A 805 -7.85 35.73 9.07
CA ALA A 805 -7.81 36.07 10.49
C ALA A 805 -6.39 36.31 11.04
N VAL A 806 -5.40 35.55 10.58
CA VAL A 806 -3.98 35.73 10.97
C VAL A 806 -3.37 37.03 10.39
N TYR A 807 -3.73 37.41 9.16
CA TYR A 807 -3.19 38.65 8.55
C TYR A 807 -3.95 39.92 8.95
N LEU A 808 -5.19 39.82 9.43
CA LEU A 808 -6.05 40.97 9.74
C LEU A 808 -5.50 41.91 10.83
N PRO A 809 -4.86 41.45 11.94
CA PRO A 809 -4.21 42.32 12.91
C PRO A 809 -3.03 43.11 12.34
N LEU A 810 -2.31 42.56 11.36
CA LEU A 810 -1.15 43.20 10.73
C LEU A 810 -1.59 44.22 9.67
N LEU A 811 -2.60 43.88 8.86
CA LEU A 811 -3.08 44.72 7.76
C LEU A 811 -4.08 45.79 8.21
N GLY A 812 -4.88 45.54 9.26
CA GLY A 812 -5.92 46.44 9.75
C GLY A 812 -5.45 47.88 10.05
N PRO A 813 -4.37 48.08 10.85
CA PRO A 813 -3.85 49.41 11.19
C PRO A 813 -3.40 50.24 9.98
N ILE A 814 -2.98 49.59 8.89
CA ILE A 814 -2.51 50.23 7.65
C ILE A 814 -3.67 50.43 6.66
N GLY A 815 -4.54 49.42 6.54
CA GLY A 815 -5.66 49.39 5.62
C GLY A 815 -6.79 50.35 5.98
N VAL A 816 -7.16 50.46 7.26
CA VAL A 816 -8.26 51.34 7.70
C VAL A 816 -8.01 52.82 7.34
N PRO A 817 -6.83 53.41 7.61
CA PRO A 817 -6.51 54.76 7.13
C PRO A 817 -6.52 54.91 5.61
N LEU A 818 -5.98 53.93 4.86
CA LEU A 818 -5.93 53.95 3.39
C LEU A 818 -7.32 53.90 2.74
N VAL A 819 -8.21 53.04 3.26
CA VAL A 819 -9.62 52.95 2.82
C VAL A 819 -10.38 54.22 3.17
N LEU A 820 -10.20 54.76 4.39
CA LEU A 820 -10.87 55.99 4.80
C LEU A 820 -10.37 57.21 4.01
N GLY A 821 -9.09 57.22 3.59
CA GLY A 821 -8.52 58.18 2.65
C GLY A 821 -9.16 58.06 1.26
N LEU A 822 -9.21 56.86 0.70
CA LEU A 822 -9.84 56.57 -0.60
C LEU A 822 -11.31 57.02 -0.64
N ILE A 823 -12.09 56.70 0.40
CA ILE A 823 -13.51 57.08 0.49
C ILE A 823 -13.68 58.60 0.56
N LYS A 824 -12.84 59.31 1.33
CA LYS A 824 -12.89 60.78 1.42
C LYS A 824 -12.56 61.44 0.09
N GLU A 825 -11.53 60.97 -0.59
CA GLU A 825 -11.07 61.54 -1.86
C GLU A 825 -12.04 61.19 -3.01
N GLY A 826 -12.54 59.95 -3.07
CA GLY A 826 -13.58 59.54 -4.02
C GLY A 826 -14.87 60.34 -3.87
N ARG A 827 -15.35 60.58 -2.64
CA ARG A 827 -16.48 61.49 -2.38
C ARG A 827 -16.19 62.92 -2.86
N ARG A 828 -14.98 63.44 -2.65
CA ARG A 828 -14.58 64.78 -3.15
C ARG A 828 -14.56 64.84 -4.69
N VAL A 829 -14.04 63.81 -5.37
CA VAL A 829 -14.05 63.72 -6.84
C VAL A 829 -15.49 63.66 -7.38
N ILE A 830 -16.38 62.87 -6.76
CA ILE A 830 -17.80 62.80 -7.15
C ILE A 830 -18.50 64.16 -6.98
N LEU A 831 -18.22 64.90 -5.90
CA LEU A 831 -18.76 66.25 -5.70
C LEU A 831 -18.23 67.23 -6.76
N ALA A 832 -16.91 67.25 -7.01
CA ALA A 832 -16.32 68.09 -8.05
C ALA A 832 -16.81 67.73 -9.48
N MET A 833 -17.13 66.46 -9.74
CA MET A 833 -17.77 66.03 -11.00
C MET A 833 -19.25 66.45 -11.09
N ARG A 834 -19.97 66.53 -9.98
CA ARG A 834 -21.34 67.09 -9.94
C ARG A 834 -21.32 68.60 -10.16
N GLU A 835 -20.41 69.33 -9.52
CA GLU A 835 -20.22 70.78 -9.74
C GLU A 835 -19.88 71.10 -11.21
N ARG A 836 -19.10 70.23 -11.87
CA ARG A 836 -18.79 70.28 -13.32
C ARG A 836 -19.88 69.73 -14.25
N ARG A 837 -21.04 69.33 -13.73
CA ARG A 837 -22.26 68.97 -14.48
C ARG A 837 -23.42 69.93 -14.22
N ILE A 838 -23.23 70.89 -13.32
CA ILE A 838 -24.21 71.92 -12.91
C ILE A 838 -23.75 73.32 -13.39
N ARG A 839 -22.49 73.42 -13.85
CA ARG A 839 -22.01 74.41 -14.80
C ARG A 839 -21.91 73.76 -16.19
#